data_AF-A0A5N5TL29-F1
#
_entry.id   AF-A0A5N5TL29-F1
#
_cell.length_a   1.000
_cell.length_b   1.000
_cell.length_c   1.000
_cell.angle_alpha   90.00
_cell.angle_beta   90.00
_cell.angle_gamma   90.00
#
_symmetry.space_group_name_H-M   'P 1'
#
loop_
_entity.id
_entity.type
_entity.pdbx_description
1 polymer ?
#
loop_
_entity_poly.entity_id
_entity_poly.type
_entity_poly.pdbx_seq_one_letter_code
_entity_poly.pdbx_strand_id
1 'polypeptide(L)'
;MNDGPLCRCSLKARRSGIRHGYYAGEDSLGKCNPFSNNANRLYHYFVTISPPTNFLVKTPTIIVHDSHEFIFEGFSLLSHHPLEEVPTCQVIRFNIEYSIFYVEEKLPENFCVRELELFYNGKEVLSMNEVLNYLFKSSIPLVKEKELDKLINLSEHDWLNYTDKIKGMVVTYPGKKPCSIRVDQLDRDQLDEESISYPVIVHFGIRPPQLSYAGNPEYQKALREYVKFRHLLANMPKPSFHDKRRLELKENRLQEMRMASKMKRDVTITISSEGFYRTGIMCDIVQHALLIPVLVRHLRFHRSLNSLEAKINYKFKTRLLLQLALTHPSYRENFGTNPDHARNSLTNCGVRQPQYGDRRIHFMNTHKRGKSLVQKFGKNEESESKITHNERLEFLGDAVVEFLTSIHLFHLFPNLEEGGQRFVQNQHLSVLADKLSLHQYVLHAHGSDLCHTFELRHAMANCFEALMGAIFIDSNIEAADAVFSATLFRGEEELHTIWVNYKPHPLQEQEPQGDRRWIETFPILQKLAEFEESIGITFTHIRLLARAFTDRSIGFNYLTLGSNQRLEFLGDTVLQLVASEYLYRFFPEHHEGHLSLLRSSLVNNRTQAVVCDDLAMTRYAMYSNLKTELKTKDRADLLEAFLGAVYIDRVSLIFSLFENVKIFLILILY
;
A
#
# COMPACT_ATOMS: atom_id res chain seq x y z
N MET A 1 -16.20 -4.17 -20.14
CA MET A 1 -14.93 -4.91 -20.02
C MET A 1 -15.08 -6.23 -20.76
N ASN A 2 -14.00 -7.01 -20.84
CA ASN A 2 -13.97 -8.26 -21.58
C ASN A 2 -15.08 -9.23 -21.09
N ASP A 3 -15.34 -9.25 -19.77
CA ASP A 3 -16.34 -10.12 -19.12
C ASP A 3 -17.54 -9.34 -18.51
N GLY A 4 -17.95 -8.22 -19.11
CA GLY A 4 -19.12 -7.43 -18.68
C GLY A 4 -18.79 -6.08 -17.99
N PRO A 5 -19.65 -5.55 -17.09
CA PRO A 5 -19.46 -4.24 -16.47
C PRO A 5 -18.31 -4.21 -15.45
N LEU A 6 -17.51 -3.13 -15.45
CA LEU A 6 -16.35 -2.95 -14.55
C LEU A 6 -16.74 -2.93 -13.07
N CYS A 7 -17.79 -2.19 -12.74
CA CYS A 7 -18.22 -1.97 -11.37
C CYS A 7 -19.54 -2.70 -11.10
N ARG A 8 -19.53 -3.61 -10.11
CA ARG A 8 -20.75 -4.28 -9.60
C ARG A 8 -21.35 -3.59 -8.36
N CYS A 9 -20.75 -2.50 -7.89
CA CYS A 9 -21.28 -1.71 -6.77
C CYS A 9 -22.64 -1.06 -7.11
N SER A 10 -23.41 -0.75 -6.07
CA SER A 10 -24.71 -0.07 -6.16
C SER A 10 -24.61 1.32 -6.79
N LEU A 11 -25.72 1.84 -7.32
CA LEU A 11 -25.78 3.17 -7.93
C LEU A 11 -25.39 4.30 -6.96
N LYS A 12 -25.66 4.15 -5.66
CA LYS A 12 -25.20 5.10 -4.63
C LYS A 12 -23.68 5.08 -4.48
N ALA A 13 -23.09 3.89 -4.35
CA ALA A 13 -21.64 3.73 -4.21
C ALA A 13 -20.85 4.19 -5.44
N ARG A 14 -21.45 4.13 -6.64
CA ARG A 14 -20.83 4.65 -7.88
C ARG A 14 -20.71 6.17 -7.97
N ARG A 15 -21.44 6.92 -7.13
CA ARG A 15 -21.42 8.40 -7.10
C ARG A 15 -20.40 8.96 -6.08
N SER A 16 -19.62 8.11 -5.44
CA SER A 16 -18.67 8.50 -4.41
C SER A 16 -17.40 7.63 -4.41
N GLY A 17 -16.35 8.18 -3.80
CA GLY A 17 -15.09 7.50 -3.53
C GLY A 17 -14.11 7.42 -4.71
N ILE A 18 -12.83 7.41 -4.35
CA ILE A 18 -11.68 7.42 -5.25
C ILE A 18 -11.73 6.36 -6.36
N ARG A 19 -12.29 5.19 -6.06
CA ARG A 19 -12.52 4.08 -7.01
C ARG A 19 -13.27 4.49 -8.29
N HIS A 20 -14.16 5.46 -8.19
CA HIS A 20 -15.01 5.91 -9.30
C HIS A 20 -14.54 7.23 -9.93
N GLY A 21 -13.34 7.70 -9.55
CA GLY A 21 -12.75 8.94 -10.06
C GLY A 21 -13.20 10.22 -9.33
N TYR A 22 -13.92 10.09 -8.22
CA TYR A 22 -14.29 11.19 -7.34
C TYR A 22 -13.32 11.28 -6.16
N TYR A 23 -12.60 12.40 -6.06
CA TYR A 23 -11.64 12.66 -4.99
C TYR A 23 -12.20 13.75 -4.09
N ALA A 24 -12.07 13.61 -2.77
CA ALA A 24 -12.59 14.58 -1.83
C ALA A 24 -11.79 15.90 -1.90
N GLY A 25 -12.50 17.03 -1.92
CA GLY A 25 -11.89 18.36 -2.05
C GLY A 25 -11.56 18.79 -3.48
N GLU A 26 -12.03 18.08 -4.51
CA GLU A 26 -12.00 18.56 -5.89
C GLU A 26 -13.31 19.26 -6.27
N ASP A 27 -13.21 20.54 -6.60
CA ASP A 27 -14.31 21.35 -7.14
C ASP A 27 -14.29 21.40 -8.67
N SER A 28 -15.35 21.95 -9.26
CA SER A 28 -15.43 22.16 -10.72
C SER A 28 -14.44 23.24 -11.17
N LEU A 29 -13.50 22.86 -12.03
CA LEU A 29 -12.58 23.80 -12.67
C LEU A 29 -13.34 24.70 -13.66
N GLY A 30 -13.30 26.01 -13.43
CA GLY A 30 -13.79 26.99 -14.41
C GLY A 30 -13.02 26.86 -15.73
N LYS A 31 -13.70 26.98 -16.88
CA LYS A 31 -13.06 26.78 -18.20
C LYS A 31 -11.93 27.78 -18.44
N CYS A 32 -10.88 27.35 -19.14
CA CYS A 32 -9.84 28.24 -19.67
C CYS A 32 -10.30 28.86 -21.01
N ASN A 33 -9.64 29.92 -21.47
CA ASN A 33 -9.88 30.46 -22.81
C ASN A 33 -9.28 29.50 -23.85
N PRO A 34 -10.08 28.85 -24.73
CA PRO A 34 -9.57 27.86 -25.66
C PRO A 34 -8.52 28.43 -26.64
N PHE A 35 -8.57 29.72 -26.96
CA PHE A 35 -7.69 30.35 -27.95
C PHE A 35 -6.43 31.01 -27.35
N SER A 36 -6.07 30.67 -26.11
CA SER A 36 -4.89 31.20 -25.41
C SER A 36 -4.09 30.08 -24.75
N ASN A 37 -2.81 30.31 -24.47
CA ASN A 37 -1.99 29.43 -23.61
C ASN A 37 -2.43 29.48 -22.13
N ASN A 38 -3.18 30.51 -21.70
CA ASN A 38 -3.61 30.74 -20.32
C ASN A 38 -2.43 30.70 -19.31
N ALA A 39 -1.25 31.22 -19.69
CA ALA A 39 -0.01 31.16 -18.89
C ALA A 39 -0.19 31.61 -17.43
N ASN A 40 -1.04 32.62 -17.18
CA ASN A 40 -1.31 33.15 -15.83
C ASN A 40 -2.09 32.18 -14.91
N ARG A 41 -2.51 31.01 -15.41
CA ARG A 41 -3.38 30.05 -14.72
C ARG A 41 -2.89 28.59 -14.81
N LEU A 42 -1.97 28.30 -15.72
CA LEU A 42 -1.45 26.95 -15.93
C LEU A 42 0.01 26.84 -15.48
N TYR A 43 0.29 25.79 -14.70
CA TYR A 43 1.61 25.42 -14.21
C TYR A 43 2.12 24.24 -15.04
N HIS A 44 3.38 24.30 -15.47
CA HIS A 44 3.95 23.36 -16.45
C HIS A 44 5.01 22.46 -15.82
N TYR A 45 4.85 21.16 -16.00
CA TYR A 45 5.75 20.13 -15.46
C TYR A 45 6.12 19.14 -16.56
N PHE A 46 7.40 18.78 -16.69
CA PHE A 46 7.84 17.75 -17.63
C PHE A 46 7.89 16.38 -16.95
N VAL A 47 7.27 15.35 -17.55
CA VAL A 47 7.14 14.01 -16.96
C VAL A 47 8.24 13.08 -17.47
N THR A 48 9.10 12.63 -16.58
CA THR A 48 10.21 11.70 -16.88
C THR A 48 10.05 10.38 -16.14
N ILE A 49 10.67 9.31 -16.66
CA ILE A 49 10.50 7.94 -16.17
C ILE A 49 11.87 7.29 -15.97
N SER A 50 12.09 6.67 -14.80
CA SER A 50 13.28 5.88 -14.52
C SER A 50 12.91 4.49 -14.01
N PRO A 51 13.54 3.39 -14.51
CA PRO A 51 14.52 3.37 -15.58
C PRO A 51 13.87 3.56 -16.97
N PRO A 52 14.63 4.00 -18.00
CA PRO A 52 14.12 4.22 -19.37
C PRO A 52 13.87 2.91 -20.17
N THR A 53 13.96 1.76 -19.50
CA THR A 53 13.75 0.43 -20.11
C THR A 53 12.34 0.32 -20.70
N ASN A 54 12.23 -0.15 -21.94
CA ASN A 54 10.97 -0.22 -22.71
C ASN A 54 10.35 1.12 -23.14
N PHE A 55 11.00 2.25 -22.85
CA PHE A 55 10.61 3.58 -23.35
C PHE A 55 11.53 4.04 -24.49
N LEU A 56 12.82 3.70 -24.42
CA LEU A 56 13.74 3.81 -25.56
C LEU A 56 13.46 2.69 -26.58
N VAL A 57 12.93 3.06 -27.75
CA VAL A 57 12.71 2.18 -28.90
C VAL A 57 13.68 2.49 -30.05
N LYS A 58 13.94 1.50 -30.90
CA LYS A 58 14.85 1.65 -32.06
C LYS A 58 14.32 2.60 -33.15
N THR A 59 13.01 2.79 -33.19
CA THR A 59 12.29 3.60 -34.18
C THR A 59 11.33 4.52 -33.41
N PRO A 60 11.82 5.63 -32.84
CA PRO A 60 10.99 6.61 -32.16
C PRO A 60 10.11 7.37 -33.16
N THR A 61 9.13 8.10 -32.66
CA THR A 61 8.40 9.09 -33.46
C THR A 61 9.33 10.27 -33.74
N ILE A 62 9.58 10.53 -35.02
CA ILE A 62 10.44 11.61 -35.52
C ILE A 62 9.60 12.53 -36.41
N ILE A 63 9.68 13.84 -36.17
CA ILE A 63 9.07 14.86 -37.01
C ILE A 63 10.18 15.73 -37.59
N VAL A 64 10.21 15.87 -38.92
CA VAL A 64 11.20 16.71 -39.62
C VAL A 64 10.57 18.09 -39.88
N HIS A 65 11.22 19.14 -39.41
CA HIS A 65 10.79 20.54 -39.58
C HIS A 65 12.03 21.45 -39.65
N ASP A 66 12.02 22.44 -40.54
CA ASP A 66 13.12 23.39 -40.77
C ASP A 66 14.53 22.75 -40.83
N SER A 67 14.65 21.64 -41.56
CA SER A 67 15.88 20.83 -41.71
C SER A 67 16.43 20.19 -40.43
N HIS A 68 15.66 20.18 -39.33
CA HIS A 68 15.97 19.50 -38.07
C HIS A 68 15.05 18.30 -37.85
N GLU A 69 15.54 17.29 -37.13
CA GLU A 69 14.78 16.10 -36.72
C GLU A 69 14.39 16.19 -35.24
N PHE A 70 13.10 16.34 -34.95
CA PHE A 70 12.56 16.39 -33.60
C PHE A 70 12.13 14.98 -33.18
N ILE A 71 12.70 14.47 -32.08
CA ILE A 71 12.44 13.14 -31.52
C ILE A 71 11.48 13.26 -30.33
N PHE A 72 10.55 12.32 -30.19
CA PHE A 72 9.66 12.28 -29.03
C PHE A 72 10.41 11.97 -27.71
N GLU A 73 10.35 12.89 -26.75
CA GLU A 73 11.05 12.80 -25.45
C GLU A 73 10.12 12.61 -24.22
N GLY A 74 8.80 12.49 -24.41
CA GLY A 74 7.84 12.29 -23.31
C GLY A 74 6.69 13.30 -23.31
N PHE A 75 6.13 13.58 -22.13
CA PHE A 75 4.95 14.44 -22.00
C PHE A 75 5.11 15.53 -20.94
N SER A 76 4.68 16.74 -21.28
CA SER A 76 4.44 17.84 -20.34
C SER A 76 3.03 17.80 -19.72
N LEU A 77 2.94 17.80 -18.40
CA LEU A 77 1.69 17.96 -17.66
C LEU A 77 1.42 19.46 -17.41
N LEU A 78 0.25 19.94 -17.82
CA LEU A 78 -0.25 21.26 -17.46
C LEU A 78 -1.32 21.14 -16.37
N SER A 79 -1.10 21.82 -15.24
CA SER A 79 -2.00 21.80 -14.09
C SER A 79 -2.63 23.19 -13.86
N HIS A 80 -3.89 23.22 -13.43
CA HIS A 80 -4.60 24.47 -13.07
C HIS A 80 -4.23 25.00 -11.67
N HIS A 81 -3.37 24.27 -10.95
CA HIS A 81 -2.87 24.59 -9.62
C HIS A 81 -1.39 24.17 -9.54
N PRO A 82 -0.55 24.82 -8.73
CA PRO A 82 0.79 24.30 -8.46
C PRO A 82 0.67 22.89 -7.87
N LEU A 83 1.53 21.98 -8.32
CA LEU A 83 1.64 20.66 -7.71
C LEU A 83 2.45 20.79 -6.42
N GLU A 84 1.91 20.26 -5.32
CA GLU A 84 2.66 20.13 -4.07
C GLU A 84 3.81 19.13 -4.25
N GLU A 85 4.85 19.22 -3.41
CA GLU A 85 5.86 18.18 -3.28
C GLU A 85 5.23 16.89 -2.76
N VAL A 86 4.73 16.05 -3.67
CA VAL A 86 4.21 14.71 -3.35
C VAL A 86 5.28 13.64 -3.56
N PRO A 87 5.18 12.50 -2.87
CA PRO A 87 6.12 11.39 -3.04
C PRO A 87 6.22 10.91 -4.49
N THR A 88 7.36 10.32 -4.86
CA THR A 88 7.58 9.76 -6.19
C THR A 88 6.56 8.67 -6.52
N CYS A 89 5.97 8.73 -7.72
CA CYS A 89 4.97 7.76 -8.13
C CYS A 89 5.66 6.49 -8.64
N GLN A 90 5.53 5.38 -7.89
CA GLN A 90 6.12 4.09 -8.25
C GLN A 90 5.08 3.15 -8.87
N VAL A 91 5.46 2.44 -9.94
CA VAL A 91 4.59 1.48 -10.63
C VAL A 91 5.36 0.26 -11.15
N ILE A 92 4.88 -0.94 -10.84
CA ILE A 92 5.50 -2.18 -11.32
C ILE A 92 4.82 -2.63 -12.63
N ARG A 93 5.53 -2.50 -13.75
CA ARG A 93 5.07 -2.88 -15.10
C ARG A 93 6.14 -3.74 -15.77
N PHE A 94 5.76 -4.82 -16.46
CA PHE A 94 6.71 -5.82 -16.99
C PHE A 94 7.66 -6.43 -15.93
N ASN A 95 7.27 -6.45 -14.65
CA ASN A 95 8.13 -6.80 -13.49
C ASN A 95 9.35 -5.87 -13.31
N ILE A 96 9.29 -4.66 -13.84
CA ILE A 96 10.26 -3.59 -13.58
C ILE A 96 9.51 -2.53 -12.78
N GLU A 97 10.15 -2.04 -11.73
CA GLU A 97 9.67 -0.93 -10.93
C GLU A 97 10.11 0.38 -11.60
N TYR A 98 9.13 1.16 -12.07
CA TYR A 98 9.35 2.47 -12.65
C TYR A 98 8.97 3.54 -11.64
N SER A 99 9.84 4.52 -11.45
CA SER A 99 9.53 5.78 -10.78
C SER A 99 9.21 6.84 -11.84
N ILE A 100 8.05 7.47 -11.69
CA ILE A 100 7.61 8.59 -12.53
C ILE A 100 7.88 9.89 -11.77
N PHE A 101 8.65 10.77 -12.39
CA PHE A 101 8.97 12.10 -11.87
C PHE A 101 8.24 13.15 -12.71
N TYR A 102 8.01 14.31 -12.09
CA TYR A 102 7.51 15.50 -12.76
C TYR A 102 8.41 16.67 -12.31
N VAL A 103 9.00 17.39 -13.25
CA VAL A 103 9.94 18.49 -12.98
C VAL A 103 9.29 19.79 -13.40
N GLU A 104 9.23 20.79 -12.52
CA GLU A 104 8.66 22.09 -12.89
C GLU A 104 9.56 22.79 -13.92
N GLU A 105 8.94 23.33 -14.97
CA GLU A 105 9.64 24.03 -16.03
C GLU A 105 8.83 25.22 -16.53
N LYS A 106 9.52 26.22 -17.09
CA LYS A 106 8.87 27.37 -17.76
C LYS A 106 7.82 26.91 -18.78
N LEU A 107 6.62 27.47 -18.70
CA LEU A 107 5.53 27.16 -19.62
C LEU A 107 5.92 27.59 -21.06
N PRO A 108 5.79 26.70 -22.07
CA PRO A 108 6.14 27.05 -23.45
C PRO A 108 5.13 28.05 -24.03
N GLU A 109 5.59 29.08 -24.73
CA GLU A 109 4.73 30.21 -25.12
C GLU A 109 3.81 29.88 -26.33
N ASN A 110 4.26 29.00 -27.24
CA ASN A 110 3.70 28.78 -28.57
C ASN A 110 2.66 27.62 -28.64
N PHE A 111 1.58 27.71 -27.86
CA PHE A 111 0.41 26.83 -27.96
C PHE A 111 -0.88 27.55 -27.56
N CYS A 112 -2.04 26.99 -27.91
CA CYS A 112 -3.31 27.32 -27.24
C CYS A 112 -4.02 26.09 -26.68
N VAL A 113 -4.87 26.30 -25.66
CA VAL A 113 -5.57 25.19 -24.97
C VAL A 113 -6.43 24.35 -25.93
N ARG A 114 -6.98 24.93 -27.00
CA ARG A 114 -7.73 24.21 -28.03
C ARG A 114 -6.87 23.27 -28.88
N GLU A 115 -5.61 23.63 -29.13
CA GLU A 115 -4.67 22.74 -29.81
C GLU A 115 -4.28 21.57 -28.90
N LEU A 116 -4.14 21.82 -27.58
CA LEU A 116 -3.92 20.77 -26.59
C LEU A 116 -5.14 19.84 -26.40
N GLU A 117 -6.37 20.38 -26.47
CA GLU A 117 -7.58 19.55 -26.51
C GLU A 117 -7.63 18.64 -27.75
N LEU A 118 -6.83 18.92 -28.79
CA LEU A 118 -6.70 18.13 -30.00
C LEU A 118 -5.48 17.17 -29.97
N PHE A 119 -4.32 17.54 -29.39
CA PHE A 119 -3.15 16.66 -29.24
C PHE A 119 -2.06 17.21 -28.28
N TYR A 120 -1.13 16.37 -27.81
CA TYR A 120 0.01 16.68 -26.90
C TYR A 120 1.29 15.98 -27.45
N ASN A 121 2.56 16.37 -27.27
CA ASN A 121 3.27 17.38 -26.44
C ASN A 121 4.72 17.60 -26.99
N GLY A 122 5.56 18.44 -26.35
CA GLY A 122 7.02 18.43 -26.58
C GLY A 122 7.87 19.46 -25.81
N LYS A 123 9.20 19.45 -26.05
CA LYS A 123 10.26 20.49 -25.85
C LYS A 123 11.61 19.97 -26.43
N GLU A 124 12.52 20.74 -27.06
CA GLU A 124 12.34 22.01 -27.80
C GLU A 124 11.05 21.92 -28.61
N VAL A 125 10.10 22.83 -28.34
CA VAL A 125 8.71 22.57 -28.76
C VAL A 125 8.58 22.90 -30.22
N LEU A 126 8.69 21.88 -31.07
CA LEU A 126 8.02 21.91 -32.36
C LEU A 126 6.58 22.34 -32.11
N SER A 127 6.19 23.50 -32.64
CA SER A 127 4.94 24.15 -32.23
C SER A 127 3.74 23.23 -32.39
N MET A 128 2.71 23.41 -31.56
CA MET A 128 1.56 22.50 -31.57
C MET A 128 0.86 22.50 -32.95
N ASN A 129 0.88 23.62 -33.65
CA ASN A 129 0.48 23.75 -35.06
C ASN A 129 1.31 22.84 -35.98
N GLU A 130 2.64 22.79 -35.85
CA GLU A 130 3.48 21.91 -36.68
C GLU A 130 3.29 20.42 -36.36
N VAL A 131 3.04 20.06 -35.10
CA VAL A 131 2.64 18.69 -34.73
C VAL A 131 1.30 18.32 -35.38
N LEU A 132 0.31 19.23 -35.35
CA LEU A 132 -0.97 19.02 -36.04
C LEU A 132 -0.81 18.96 -37.57
N ASN A 133 0.04 19.79 -38.16
CA ASN A 133 0.39 19.74 -39.58
C ASN A 133 1.07 18.43 -39.96
N TYR A 134 1.98 17.91 -39.13
CA TYR A 134 2.59 16.59 -39.30
C TYR A 134 1.55 15.47 -39.25
N LEU A 135 0.66 15.47 -38.26
CA LEU A 135 -0.41 14.47 -38.13
C LEU A 135 -1.38 14.53 -39.32
N PHE A 136 -1.75 15.73 -39.77
CA PHE A 136 -2.59 15.92 -40.95
C PHE A 136 -1.93 15.41 -42.23
N LYS A 137 -0.66 15.75 -42.47
CA LYS A 137 0.15 15.24 -43.60
C LYS A 137 0.35 13.71 -43.51
N SER A 138 0.44 13.17 -42.30
CA SER A 138 0.59 11.72 -42.04
C SER A 138 -0.71 10.94 -42.16
N SER A 139 -1.88 11.60 -42.08
CA SER A 139 -3.22 11.00 -42.10
C SER A 139 -3.67 10.60 -43.52
N ILE A 140 -2.89 9.75 -44.16
CA ILE A 140 -3.17 9.18 -45.50
C ILE A 140 -3.55 7.70 -45.41
N PRO A 141 -4.29 7.15 -46.39
CA PRO A 141 -4.51 5.70 -46.50
C PRO A 141 -3.20 4.93 -46.46
N LEU A 142 -3.19 3.80 -45.73
CA LEU A 142 -2.02 2.94 -45.55
C LEU A 142 -1.50 2.42 -46.90
N VAL A 143 -2.43 1.95 -47.72
CA VAL A 143 -2.26 1.62 -49.13
C VAL A 143 -3.38 2.36 -49.89
N LYS A 144 -3.02 3.12 -50.92
CA LYS A 144 -4.02 3.72 -51.82
C LYS A 144 -4.38 2.73 -52.91
N GLU A 145 -5.67 2.58 -53.19
CA GLU A 145 -6.20 1.73 -54.26
C GLU A 145 -5.47 1.95 -55.61
N LYS A 146 -5.29 3.21 -56.01
CA LYS A 146 -4.59 3.60 -57.26
C LYS A 146 -3.08 3.30 -57.30
N GLU A 147 -2.50 2.89 -56.18
CA GLU A 147 -1.06 2.56 -56.05
C GLU A 147 -0.84 1.04 -55.87
N LEU A 148 -1.91 0.25 -55.78
CA LEU A 148 -1.88 -1.18 -55.48
C LEU A 148 -1.05 -1.99 -56.50
N ASP A 149 -1.35 -1.84 -57.79
CA ASP A 149 -0.63 -2.50 -58.89
C ASP A 149 0.87 -2.16 -58.89
N LYS A 150 1.23 -0.93 -58.50
CA LYS A 150 2.62 -0.49 -58.42
C LYS A 150 3.34 -1.14 -57.23
N LEU A 151 2.69 -1.18 -56.07
CA LEU A 151 3.24 -1.74 -54.83
C LEU A 151 3.53 -3.24 -54.94
N ILE A 152 2.65 -3.99 -55.60
CA ILE A 152 2.83 -5.43 -55.84
C ILE A 152 4.03 -5.68 -56.76
N ASN A 153 4.16 -4.88 -57.83
CA ASN A 153 5.26 -4.98 -58.80
C ASN A 153 6.58 -4.30 -58.38
N LEU A 154 6.70 -3.77 -57.15
CA LEU A 154 7.97 -3.20 -56.66
C LEU A 154 9.08 -4.26 -56.55
N SER A 155 10.33 -3.83 -56.74
CA SER A 155 11.48 -4.66 -56.37
C SER A 155 11.46 -5.02 -54.88
N GLU A 156 12.08 -6.14 -54.49
CA GLU A 156 12.15 -6.51 -53.07
C GLU A 156 12.86 -5.44 -52.22
N HIS A 157 13.87 -4.77 -52.79
CA HIS A 157 14.60 -3.70 -52.10
C HIS A 157 13.72 -2.47 -51.86
N ASP A 158 12.95 -2.04 -52.87
CA ASP A 158 12.03 -0.90 -52.73
C ASP A 158 10.86 -1.22 -51.80
N TRP A 159 10.38 -2.48 -51.81
CA TRP A 159 9.38 -2.96 -50.86
C TRP A 159 9.88 -2.95 -49.41
N LEU A 160 11.11 -3.39 -49.16
CA LEU A 160 11.74 -3.31 -47.84
C LEU A 160 11.87 -1.84 -47.38
N ASN A 161 12.37 -0.95 -48.25
CA ASN A 161 12.48 0.48 -47.97
C ASN A 161 11.11 1.17 -47.72
N TYR A 162 10.04 0.67 -48.33
CA TYR A 162 8.66 1.14 -48.09
C TYR A 162 8.10 0.62 -46.76
N THR A 163 8.28 -0.67 -46.47
CA THR A 163 7.73 -1.32 -45.28
C THR A 163 8.47 -0.92 -44.00
N ASP A 164 9.79 -0.74 -44.02
CA ASP A 164 10.56 -0.28 -42.86
C ASP A 164 10.17 1.14 -42.39
N LYS A 165 9.63 2.00 -43.28
CA LYS A 165 9.05 3.32 -42.90
C LYS A 165 7.72 3.24 -42.15
N ILE A 166 7.02 2.11 -42.25
CA ILE A 166 5.68 1.88 -41.67
C ILE A 166 5.77 0.95 -40.44
N LYS A 167 6.81 0.13 -40.38
CA LYS A 167 7.12 -0.82 -39.31
C LYS A 167 7.23 -0.12 -37.95
N GLY A 168 6.45 -0.59 -36.99
CA GLY A 168 6.33 0.01 -35.65
C GLY A 168 5.30 1.14 -35.54
N MET A 169 4.77 1.64 -36.66
CA MET A 169 3.72 2.67 -36.68
C MET A 169 2.37 2.09 -36.24
N VAL A 170 1.59 2.90 -35.55
CA VAL A 170 0.18 2.63 -35.27
C VAL A 170 -0.67 3.10 -36.45
N VAL A 171 -1.46 2.20 -37.02
CA VAL A 171 -2.44 2.51 -38.08
C VAL A 171 -3.86 2.43 -37.51
N THR A 172 -4.79 3.18 -38.08
CA THR A 172 -6.16 3.30 -37.57
C THR A 172 -7.21 3.08 -38.65
N TYR A 173 -8.30 2.39 -38.32
CA TYR A 173 -9.50 2.24 -39.12
C TYR A 173 -10.69 2.73 -38.27
N PRO A 174 -11.19 3.95 -38.51
CA PRO A 174 -12.38 4.49 -37.83
C PRO A 174 -13.61 3.57 -38.01
N GLY A 175 -14.22 3.15 -36.90
CA GLY A 175 -15.40 2.27 -36.91
C GLY A 175 -15.12 0.76 -36.81
N LYS A 176 -13.88 0.32 -37.05
CA LYS A 176 -13.46 -1.09 -36.85
C LYS A 176 -13.12 -1.35 -35.39
N LYS A 177 -13.17 -2.62 -34.96
CA LYS A 177 -12.76 -3.06 -33.61
C LYS A 177 -11.76 -4.23 -33.74
N PRO A 178 -10.50 -4.07 -33.28
CA PRO A 178 -9.89 -2.85 -32.75
C PRO A 178 -9.82 -1.73 -33.80
N CYS A 179 -9.87 -0.49 -33.35
CA CYS A 179 -9.77 0.69 -34.22
C CYS A 179 -8.33 0.97 -34.64
N SER A 180 -7.38 0.88 -33.70
CA SER A 180 -5.95 1.08 -33.97
C SER A 180 -5.13 -0.17 -33.67
N ILE A 181 -4.09 -0.42 -34.48
CA ILE A 181 -3.18 -1.56 -34.36
C ILE A 181 -1.77 -1.17 -34.81
N ARG A 182 -0.74 -1.75 -34.19
CA ARG A 182 0.67 -1.61 -34.62
C ARG A 182 0.97 -2.50 -35.83
N VAL A 183 1.56 -1.95 -36.87
CA VAL A 183 2.10 -2.73 -38.00
C VAL A 183 3.48 -3.26 -37.62
N ASP A 184 3.68 -4.58 -37.59
CA ASP A 184 5.02 -5.15 -37.38
C ASP A 184 5.68 -5.61 -38.69
N GLN A 185 4.88 -6.16 -39.62
CA GLN A 185 5.26 -6.46 -41.00
C GLN A 185 4.05 -6.18 -41.91
N LEU A 186 4.32 -6.02 -43.20
CA LEU A 186 3.32 -5.87 -44.24
C LEU A 186 3.69 -6.82 -45.38
N ASP A 187 2.85 -7.82 -45.61
CA ASP A 187 3.08 -8.87 -46.59
C ASP A 187 2.26 -8.55 -47.85
N ARG A 188 2.81 -8.81 -49.04
CA ARG A 188 2.16 -8.51 -50.34
C ARG A 188 1.77 -9.74 -51.15
N ASP A 189 1.96 -10.91 -50.57
CA ASP A 189 1.75 -12.20 -51.21
C ASP A 189 0.29 -12.34 -51.65
N GLN A 190 0.08 -12.54 -52.95
CA GLN A 190 -1.25 -12.71 -53.54
C GLN A 190 -1.65 -14.18 -53.42
N LEU A 191 -2.88 -14.44 -52.96
CA LEU A 191 -3.42 -15.79 -52.84
C LEU A 191 -4.13 -16.27 -54.12
N ASP A 192 -4.66 -15.34 -54.92
CA ASP A 192 -5.37 -15.60 -56.17
C ASP A 192 -4.71 -14.81 -57.31
N GLU A 193 -4.50 -15.43 -58.47
CA GLU A 193 -3.90 -14.77 -59.64
C GLU A 193 -4.89 -13.85 -60.39
N GLU A 194 -6.20 -14.03 -60.20
CA GLU A 194 -7.26 -13.31 -60.94
C GLU A 194 -7.70 -11.99 -60.28
N SER A 195 -7.36 -11.75 -59.00
CA SER A 195 -7.81 -10.54 -58.29
C SER A 195 -6.70 -9.92 -57.44
N ILE A 196 -6.53 -8.61 -57.57
CA ILE A 196 -5.46 -7.86 -56.92
C ILE A 196 -5.88 -7.52 -55.49
N SER A 197 -5.32 -8.23 -54.52
CA SER A 197 -5.64 -8.09 -53.09
C SER A 197 -4.75 -7.06 -52.39
N TYR A 198 -5.33 -6.37 -51.39
CA TYR A 198 -4.60 -5.45 -50.52
C TYR A 198 -3.53 -6.18 -49.69
N PRO A 199 -2.32 -5.60 -49.52
CA PRO A 199 -1.30 -6.14 -48.63
C PRO A 199 -1.84 -6.44 -47.22
N VAL A 200 -1.32 -7.48 -46.59
CA VAL A 200 -1.76 -7.97 -45.29
C VAL A 200 -0.88 -7.38 -44.19
N ILE A 201 -1.49 -6.68 -43.24
CA ILE A 201 -0.85 -6.26 -42.00
C ILE A 201 -0.63 -7.50 -41.15
N VAL A 202 0.62 -7.77 -40.79
CA VAL A 202 0.98 -8.75 -39.78
C VAL A 202 1.25 -8.04 -38.46
N HIS A 203 0.51 -8.45 -37.43
CA HIS A 203 0.65 -7.95 -36.07
C HIS A 203 1.01 -9.08 -35.12
N PHE A 204 2.14 -8.96 -34.42
CA PHE A 204 2.54 -9.87 -33.36
C PHE A 204 1.99 -9.38 -32.02
N GLY A 205 0.78 -9.84 -31.71
CA GLY A 205 0.06 -9.52 -30.49
C GLY A 205 0.40 -10.47 -29.34
N ILE A 206 0.18 -9.99 -28.12
CA ILE A 206 0.21 -10.80 -26.90
C ILE A 206 -1.23 -11.03 -26.45
N ARG A 207 -1.69 -12.28 -26.48
CA ARG A 207 -3.04 -12.64 -26.01
C ARG A 207 -3.21 -12.29 -24.52
N PRO A 208 -4.34 -11.70 -24.11
CA PRO A 208 -4.67 -11.50 -22.70
C PRO A 208 -4.53 -12.81 -21.89
N PRO A 209 -3.94 -12.79 -20.68
CA PRO A 209 -3.71 -13.99 -19.88
C PRO A 209 -4.95 -14.87 -19.70
N GLN A 210 -6.13 -14.24 -19.55
CA GLN A 210 -7.45 -14.87 -19.39
C GLN A 210 -7.81 -15.80 -20.57
N LEU A 211 -7.39 -15.47 -21.79
CA LEU A 211 -7.69 -16.24 -23.02
C LEU A 211 -6.52 -17.16 -23.45
N SER A 212 -5.43 -17.16 -22.69
CA SER A 212 -4.24 -18.00 -22.89
C SER A 212 -4.29 -19.26 -22.01
N TYR A 213 -3.29 -20.14 -22.14
CA TYR A 213 -3.12 -21.29 -21.23
C TYR A 213 -3.19 -20.91 -19.74
N ALA A 214 -2.79 -19.69 -19.36
CA ALA A 214 -2.82 -19.23 -17.97
C ALA A 214 -4.24 -19.06 -17.39
N GLY A 215 -5.23 -18.78 -18.24
CA GLY A 215 -6.64 -18.68 -17.85
C GLY A 215 -7.36 -20.04 -17.79
N ASN A 216 -6.81 -21.09 -18.40
CA ASN A 216 -7.46 -22.40 -18.47
C ASN A 216 -7.52 -23.07 -17.06
N PRO A 217 -8.71 -23.43 -16.54
CA PRO A 217 -8.87 -24.10 -15.25
C PRO A 217 -8.10 -25.41 -15.11
N GLU A 218 -8.00 -26.21 -16.19
CA GLU A 218 -7.24 -27.46 -16.21
C GLU A 218 -5.74 -27.22 -16.07
N TYR A 219 -5.21 -26.21 -16.78
CA TYR A 219 -3.81 -25.81 -16.67
C TYR A 219 -3.50 -25.32 -15.26
N GLN A 220 -4.37 -24.50 -14.67
CA GLN A 220 -4.22 -24.04 -13.28
C GLN A 220 -4.32 -25.19 -12.26
N LYS A 221 -5.13 -26.22 -12.52
CA LYS A 221 -5.18 -27.44 -11.70
C LYS A 221 -3.87 -28.23 -11.81
N ALA A 222 -3.43 -28.53 -13.03
CA ALA A 222 -2.18 -29.25 -13.30
C ALA A 222 -0.95 -28.53 -12.71
N LEU A 223 -0.90 -27.19 -12.82
CA LEU A 223 0.17 -26.38 -12.23
C LEU A 223 0.18 -26.45 -10.70
N ARG A 224 -1.01 -26.36 -10.06
CA ARG A 224 -1.13 -26.52 -8.60
C ARG A 224 -0.71 -27.91 -8.13
N GLU A 225 -1.04 -28.97 -8.89
CA GLU A 225 -0.57 -30.33 -8.61
C GLU A 225 0.95 -30.47 -8.74
N TYR A 226 1.54 -29.96 -9.83
CA TYR A 226 3.00 -29.96 -10.04
C TYR A 226 3.74 -29.23 -8.92
N VAL A 227 3.31 -28.00 -8.57
CA VAL A 227 3.94 -27.21 -7.49
C VAL A 227 3.82 -27.93 -6.14
N LYS A 228 2.64 -28.47 -5.79
CA LYS A 228 2.47 -29.27 -4.56
C LYS A 228 3.40 -30.49 -4.55
N PHE A 229 3.47 -31.24 -5.65
CA PHE A 229 4.29 -32.45 -5.74
C PHE A 229 5.79 -32.12 -5.67
N ARG A 230 6.23 -31.01 -6.28
CA ARG A 230 7.60 -30.49 -6.17
C ARG A 230 7.97 -30.13 -4.73
N HIS A 231 7.06 -29.49 -3.98
CA HIS A 231 7.29 -29.19 -2.56
C HIS A 231 7.28 -30.44 -1.68
N LEU A 232 6.43 -31.44 -1.96
CA LEU A 232 6.48 -32.72 -1.28
C LEU A 232 7.83 -33.42 -1.50
N LEU A 233 8.32 -33.47 -2.74
CA LEU A 233 9.61 -34.08 -3.05
C LEU A 233 10.80 -33.36 -2.41
N ALA A 234 10.76 -32.02 -2.33
CA ALA A 234 11.79 -31.23 -1.64
C ALA A 234 11.83 -31.49 -0.12
N ASN A 235 10.72 -31.92 0.48
CA ASN A 235 10.61 -32.26 1.89
C ASN A 235 10.78 -33.78 2.17
N MET A 236 10.92 -34.62 1.14
CA MET A 236 11.14 -36.06 1.32
C MET A 236 12.62 -36.35 1.62
N PRO A 237 12.96 -37.13 2.66
CA PRO A 237 14.35 -37.37 3.04
C PRO A 237 15.13 -38.17 1.98
N LYS A 238 14.47 -39.05 1.21
CA LYS A 238 15.04 -39.77 0.07
C LYS A 238 13.96 -39.94 -1.04
N PRO A 239 13.90 -39.07 -2.06
CA PRO A 239 12.93 -39.20 -3.14
C PRO A 239 13.27 -40.35 -4.09
N SER A 240 12.30 -41.21 -4.40
CA SER A 240 12.47 -42.34 -5.32
C SER A 240 12.68 -41.88 -6.78
N PHE A 241 13.36 -42.71 -7.58
CA PHE A 241 13.45 -42.51 -9.03
C PHE A 241 12.07 -42.43 -9.69
N HIS A 242 11.11 -43.24 -9.22
CA HIS A 242 9.73 -43.22 -9.71
C HIS A 242 9.06 -41.86 -9.45
N ASP A 243 9.31 -41.22 -8.32
CA ASP A 243 8.71 -39.92 -8.02
C ASP A 243 9.38 -38.78 -8.79
N LYS A 244 10.70 -38.83 -9.03
CA LYS A 244 11.36 -37.92 -9.97
C LYS A 244 10.74 -38.01 -11.38
N ARG A 245 10.53 -39.23 -11.88
CA ARG A 245 9.86 -39.47 -13.17
C ARG A 245 8.40 -39.00 -13.18
N ARG A 246 7.66 -39.10 -12.07
CA ARG A 246 6.30 -38.54 -11.94
C ARG A 246 6.28 -37.00 -11.95
N LEU A 247 7.30 -36.36 -11.38
CA LEU A 247 7.45 -34.90 -11.44
C LEU A 247 7.72 -34.45 -12.89
N GLU A 248 8.64 -35.13 -13.57
CA GLU A 248 8.97 -34.91 -14.99
C GLU A 248 7.75 -35.10 -15.90
N LEU A 249 6.98 -36.18 -15.73
CA LEU A 249 5.71 -36.40 -16.47
C LEU A 249 4.69 -35.26 -16.24
N LYS A 250 4.61 -34.73 -15.01
CA LYS A 250 3.75 -33.56 -14.71
C LYS A 250 4.30 -32.28 -15.35
N GLU A 251 5.62 -32.13 -15.48
CA GLU A 251 6.25 -30.99 -16.15
C GLU A 251 6.03 -31.03 -17.66
N ASN A 252 6.25 -32.19 -18.29
CA ASN A 252 6.05 -32.40 -19.73
C ASN A 252 4.59 -32.11 -20.12
N ARG A 253 3.61 -32.59 -19.35
CA ARG A 253 2.18 -32.25 -19.54
C ARG A 253 1.92 -30.74 -19.48
N LEU A 254 2.63 -30.00 -18.61
CA LEU A 254 2.52 -28.54 -18.55
C LEU A 254 3.21 -27.83 -19.72
N GLN A 255 4.26 -28.42 -20.31
CA GLN A 255 4.90 -27.93 -21.53
C GLN A 255 4.01 -28.17 -22.76
N GLU A 256 3.45 -29.36 -22.91
CA GLU A 256 2.46 -29.70 -23.96
C GLU A 256 1.29 -28.71 -23.97
N MET A 257 0.67 -28.46 -22.80
CA MET A 257 -0.42 -27.49 -22.65
C MET A 257 -0.03 -26.04 -22.99
N ARG A 258 1.26 -25.67 -22.87
CA ARG A 258 1.77 -24.34 -23.27
C ARG A 258 2.05 -24.25 -24.78
N MET A 259 2.50 -25.35 -25.38
CA MET A 259 2.85 -25.42 -26.80
C MET A 259 1.63 -25.58 -27.71
N ALA A 260 0.50 -26.06 -27.17
CA ALA A 260 -0.78 -26.14 -27.87
C ALA A 260 -1.18 -24.79 -28.52
N SER A 261 -1.15 -24.72 -29.84
CA SER A 261 -1.31 -23.49 -30.65
C SER A 261 -2.56 -22.68 -30.28
N LYS A 262 -3.70 -23.36 -30.04
CA LYS A 262 -4.97 -22.75 -29.63
C LYS A 262 -4.87 -21.89 -28.36
N MET A 263 -3.91 -22.18 -27.45
CA MET A 263 -3.74 -21.51 -26.16
C MET A 263 -2.40 -20.78 -25.99
N LYS A 264 -1.56 -20.74 -27.03
CA LYS A 264 -0.30 -20.00 -27.03
C LYS A 264 -0.56 -18.52 -26.70
N ARG A 265 0.35 -17.91 -25.93
CA ARG A 265 0.24 -16.52 -25.50
C ARG A 265 0.63 -15.53 -26.60
N ASP A 266 1.65 -15.85 -27.39
CA ASP A 266 2.03 -15.07 -28.56
C ASP A 266 1.11 -15.44 -29.72
N VAL A 267 0.51 -14.44 -30.37
CA VAL A 267 -0.45 -14.62 -31.46
C VAL A 267 -0.04 -13.71 -32.61
N THR A 268 0.22 -14.31 -33.77
CA THR A 268 0.29 -13.57 -35.03
C THR A 268 -1.13 -13.35 -35.53
N ILE A 269 -1.50 -12.11 -35.79
CA ILE A 269 -2.79 -11.72 -36.37
C ILE A 269 -2.51 -11.13 -37.75
N THR A 270 -3.17 -11.65 -38.77
CA THR A 270 -3.14 -11.14 -40.15
C THR A 270 -4.44 -10.41 -40.45
N ILE A 271 -4.36 -9.20 -40.99
CA ILE A 271 -5.53 -8.35 -41.32
C ILE A 271 -5.25 -7.63 -42.64
N SER A 272 -6.21 -7.61 -43.58
CA SER A 272 -6.11 -6.75 -44.78
C SER A 272 -5.83 -5.28 -44.41
N SER A 273 -4.90 -4.65 -45.13
CA SER A 273 -4.58 -3.21 -44.99
C SER A 273 -5.66 -2.27 -45.52
N GLU A 274 -6.68 -2.80 -46.18
CA GLU A 274 -7.81 -2.04 -46.74
C GLU A 274 -8.47 -1.14 -45.68
N GLY A 275 -8.66 0.13 -46.04
CA GLY A 275 -9.32 1.15 -45.21
C GLY A 275 -8.56 1.60 -43.95
N PHE A 276 -7.37 1.06 -43.68
CA PHE A 276 -6.50 1.61 -42.63
C PHE A 276 -5.84 2.91 -43.09
N TYR A 277 -5.66 3.84 -42.16
CA TYR A 277 -4.96 5.10 -42.31
C TYR A 277 -3.68 5.08 -41.47
N ARG A 278 -2.63 5.70 -42.01
CA ARG A 278 -1.40 6.01 -41.27
C ARG A 278 -1.70 7.13 -40.26
N THR A 279 -0.96 7.15 -39.17
CA THR A 279 -1.06 8.20 -38.15
C THR A 279 0.21 9.02 -37.99
N GLY A 280 1.37 8.48 -38.40
CA GLY A 280 2.69 9.04 -38.04
C GLY A 280 3.12 8.75 -36.60
N ILE A 281 2.27 8.10 -35.79
CA ILE A 281 2.54 7.83 -34.37
C ILE A 281 3.20 6.46 -34.23
N MET A 282 4.35 6.39 -33.58
CA MET A 282 5.03 5.14 -33.23
C MET A 282 4.61 4.62 -31.84
N CYS A 283 5.07 3.41 -31.49
CA CYS A 283 4.68 2.73 -30.24
C CYS A 283 5.30 3.32 -28.95
N ASP A 284 6.23 4.28 -29.06
CA ASP A 284 6.83 5.02 -27.94
C ASP A 284 5.84 5.93 -27.22
N ILE A 285 5.10 6.74 -27.99
CA ILE A 285 4.07 7.67 -27.49
C ILE A 285 3.02 6.89 -26.71
N VAL A 286 2.58 5.74 -27.24
CA VAL A 286 1.60 4.84 -26.59
C VAL A 286 2.11 4.33 -25.24
N GLN A 287 3.40 3.98 -25.14
CA GLN A 287 3.96 3.44 -23.91
C GLN A 287 3.94 4.47 -22.78
N HIS A 288 4.36 5.71 -23.08
CA HIS A 288 4.37 6.86 -22.17
C HIS A 288 2.94 7.30 -21.80
N ALA A 289 2.05 7.41 -22.80
CA ALA A 289 0.66 7.83 -22.60
C ALA A 289 -0.11 6.92 -21.62
N LEU A 290 0.25 5.63 -21.56
CA LEU A 290 -0.34 4.66 -20.63
C LEU A 290 0.21 4.75 -19.19
N LEU A 291 1.23 5.58 -18.91
CA LEU A 291 1.66 5.90 -17.55
C LEU A 291 1.05 7.20 -17.00
N ILE A 292 0.68 8.16 -17.85
CA ILE A 292 0.07 9.43 -17.42
C ILE A 292 -1.19 9.22 -16.53
N PRO A 293 -2.11 8.26 -16.80
CA PRO A 293 -3.22 7.97 -15.90
C PRO A 293 -2.83 7.49 -14.50
N VAL A 294 -1.64 6.89 -14.33
CA VAL A 294 -1.10 6.50 -13.01
C VAL A 294 -0.66 7.76 -12.26
N LEU A 295 0.16 8.60 -12.90
CA LEU A 295 0.63 9.86 -12.32
C LEU A 295 -0.52 10.80 -11.94
N VAL A 296 -1.48 11.01 -12.85
CA VAL A 296 -2.64 11.89 -12.58
C VAL A 296 -3.48 11.38 -11.41
N ARG A 297 -3.65 10.06 -11.27
CA ARG A 297 -4.34 9.46 -10.12
C ARG A 297 -3.56 9.65 -8.82
N HIS A 298 -2.24 9.47 -8.85
CA HIS A 298 -1.35 9.68 -7.70
C HIS A 298 -1.40 11.14 -7.21
N LEU A 299 -1.28 12.11 -8.13
CA LEU A 299 -1.38 13.54 -7.82
C LEU A 299 -2.76 13.92 -7.24
N ARG A 300 -3.85 13.46 -7.86
CA ARG A 300 -5.22 13.71 -7.36
C ARG A 300 -5.47 13.05 -6.00
N PHE A 301 -4.92 11.86 -5.77
CA PHE A 301 -4.99 11.19 -4.47
C PHE A 301 -4.29 12.00 -3.39
N HIS A 302 -3.02 12.37 -3.57
CA HIS A 302 -2.28 13.16 -2.58
C HIS A 302 -2.91 14.54 -2.32
N ARG A 303 -3.48 15.20 -3.35
CA ARG A 303 -4.28 16.42 -3.13
C ARG A 303 -5.52 16.17 -2.28
N SER A 304 -6.20 15.04 -2.46
CA SER A 304 -7.36 14.68 -1.63
C SER A 304 -6.97 14.42 -0.17
N LEU A 305 -5.74 13.95 0.10
CA LEU A 305 -5.24 13.75 1.47
C LEU A 305 -5.19 15.05 2.26
N ASN A 306 -4.97 16.21 1.63
CA ASN A 306 -5.03 17.51 2.31
C ASN A 306 -6.41 17.75 2.96
N SER A 307 -7.49 17.28 2.31
CA SER A 307 -8.85 17.33 2.87
C SER A 307 -9.03 16.34 4.03
N LEU A 308 -8.29 15.24 4.06
CA LEU A 308 -8.27 14.30 5.18
C LEU A 308 -7.47 14.87 6.37
N GLU A 309 -6.25 15.37 6.13
CA GLU A 309 -5.40 16.05 7.12
C GLU A 309 -6.14 17.20 7.81
N ALA A 310 -6.83 18.04 7.03
CA ALA A 310 -7.69 19.10 7.57
C ALA A 310 -8.90 18.59 8.38
N LYS A 311 -9.42 17.38 8.10
CA LYS A 311 -10.53 16.77 8.85
C LYS A 311 -10.09 16.13 10.17
N ILE A 312 -8.86 15.61 10.23
CA ILE A 312 -8.26 15.03 11.46
C ILE A 312 -7.53 16.08 12.31
N ASN A 313 -7.32 17.29 11.77
CA ASN A 313 -6.54 18.37 12.40
C ASN A 313 -5.10 17.97 12.74
N TYR A 314 -4.51 17.12 11.89
CA TYR A 314 -3.13 16.63 11.99
C TYR A 314 -2.53 16.60 10.58
N LYS A 315 -1.29 17.09 10.44
CA LYS A 315 -0.55 17.09 9.18
C LYS A 315 0.65 16.16 9.31
N PHE A 316 0.72 15.17 8.42
CA PHE A 316 1.80 14.19 8.45
C PHE A 316 3.13 14.81 8.01
N LYS A 317 4.21 14.43 8.69
CA LYS A 317 5.58 14.69 8.21
C LYS A 317 5.85 13.83 6.97
N THR A 318 5.42 12.56 7.01
CA THR A 318 5.69 11.59 5.94
C THR A 318 4.41 11.20 5.19
N ARG A 319 4.12 11.84 4.05
CA ARG A 319 2.92 11.54 3.23
C ARG A 319 2.85 10.10 2.70
N LEU A 320 3.99 9.42 2.54
CA LEU A 320 4.03 7.99 2.19
C LEU A 320 3.42 7.11 3.28
N LEU A 321 3.57 7.49 4.56
CA LEU A 321 3.03 6.74 5.69
C LEU A 321 1.49 6.83 5.75
N LEU A 322 0.94 8.03 5.49
CA LEU A 322 -0.50 8.22 5.32
C LEU A 322 -1.05 7.46 4.11
N GLN A 323 -0.35 7.48 2.98
CA GLN A 323 -0.72 6.66 1.81
C GLN A 323 -0.72 5.17 2.18
N LEU A 324 0.32 4.68 2.87
CA LEU A 324 0.44 3.30 3.30
C LEU A 324 -0.72 2.89 4.21
N ALA A 325 -1.06 3.70 5.22
CA ALA A 325 -2.19 3.47 6.12
C ALA A 325 -3.54 3.28 5.38
N LEU A 326 -3.73 4.01 4.29
CA LEU A 326 -4.93 3.94 3.44
C LEU A 326 -4.90 2.83 2.39
N THR A 327 -3.80 2.08 2.23
CA THR A 327 -3.68 0.98 1.24
C THR A 327 -4.12 -0.38 1.80
N HIS A 328 -5.33 -0.80 1.41
CA HIS A 328 -5.86 -2.12 1.75
C HIS A 328 -5.11 -3.25 1.00
N PRO A 329 -4.91 -4.46 1.58
CA PRO A 329 -4.12 -5.55 0.97
C PRO A 329 -4.63 -6.08 -0.38
N SER A 330 -5.89 -5.83 -0.73
CA SER A 330 -6.44 -6.15 -2.05
C SER A 330 -5.96 -5.20 -3.15
N TYR A 331 -5.44 -4.02 -2.79
CA TYR A 331 -5.04 -2.97 -3.72
C TYR A 331 -3.81 -3.36 -4.55
N ARG A 332 -3.86 -3.07 -5.85
CA ARG A 332 -2.75 -3.26 -6.80
C ARG A 332 -2.80 -2.18 -7.86
N GLU A 333 -1.90 -1.21 -7.78
CA GLU A 333 -1.82 -0.07 -8.69
C GLU A 333 -0.86 -0.38 -9.84
N ASN A 334 -1.41 -0.81 -10.98
CA ASN A 334 -0.61 -1.17 -12.16
C ASN A 334 -0.82 -0.22 -13.36
N PHE A 335 -1.96 0.49 -13.42
CA PHE A 335 -2.40 1.21 -14.64
C PHE A 335 -3.16 2.52 -14.39
N GLY A 336 -3.51 2.85 -13.14
CA GLY A 336 -4.27 4.05 -12.75
C GLY A 336 -5.75 4.06 -13.19
N THR A 337 -5.99 3.70 -14.46
CA THR A 337 -7.29 3.47 -15.10
C THR A 337 -7.68 1.98 -15.08
N ASN A 338 -8.77 1.61 -15.77
CA ASN A 338 -9.21 0.24 -15.96
C ASN A 338 -8.08 -0.66 -16.53
N PRO A 339 -7.64 -1.70 -15.80
CA PRO A 339 -6.56 -2.59 -16.24
C PRO A 339 -6.81 -3.27 -17.59
N ASP A 340 -8.06 -3.58 -17.95
CA ASP A 340 -8.34 -4.25 -19.21
C ASP A 340 -8.23 -3.32 -20.42
N HIS A 341 -8.62 -2.04 -20.27
CA HIS A 341 -8.38 -1.05 -21.33
C HIS A 341 -6.89 -0.80 -21.51
N ALA A 342 -6.13 -0.65 -20.43
CA ALA A 342 -4.67 -0.48 -20.51
C ALA A 342 -3.96 -1.70 -21.11
N ARG A 343 -4.34 -2.93 -20.74
CA ARG A 343 -3.82 -4.17 -21.33
C ARG A 343 -4.16 -4.31 -22.81
N ASN A 344 -5.39 -4.04 -23.21
CA ASN A 344 -5.81 -4.15 -24.61
C ASN A 344 -5.06 -3.11 -25.48
N SER A 345 -4.91 -1.87 -25.01
CA SER A 345 -4.10 -0.84 -25.68
C SER A 345 -2.61 -1.24 -25.77
N LEU A 346 -2.06 -1.85 -24.71
CA LEU A 346 -0.70 -2.39 -24.71
C LEU A 346 -0.50 -3.51 -25.74
N THR A 347 -1.41 -4.47 -25.80
CA THR A 347 -1.36 -5.58 -26.76
C THR A 347 -1.41 -5.06 -28.19
N ASN A 348 -2.34 -4.16 -28.49
CA ASN A 348 -2.60 -3.71 -29.86
C ASN A 348 -1.58 -2.68 -30.37
N CYS A 349 -1.12 -1.77 -29.51
CA CYS A 349 -0.38 -0.56 -29.91
C CYS A 349 0.94 -0.33 -29.14
N GLY A 350 1.25 -1.13 -28.11
CA GLY A 350 2.51 -1.01 -27.36
C GLY A 350 3.73 -1.59 -28.09
N VAL A 351 4.87 -1.72 -27.40
CA VAL A 351 6.10 -2.30 -27.98
C VAL A 351 5.97 -3.82 -28.19
N ARG A 352 6.44 -4.35 -29.32
CA ARG A 352 6.32 -5.78 -29.73
C ARG A 352 6.88 -6.78 -28.70
N GLN A 353 8.08 -6.54 -28.20
CA GLN A 353 8.75 -7.40 -27.22
C GLN A 353 9.32 -6.54 -26.09
N PRO A 354 8.53 -6.23 -25.05
CA PRO A 354 9.04 -5.55 -23.87
C PRO A 354 9.97 -6.49 -23.09
N GLN A 355 11.06 -5.94 -22.59
CA GLN A 355 11.94 -6.56 -21.62
C GLN A 355 11.20 -6.75 -20.30
N TYR A 356 11.25 -7.97 -19.76
CA TYR A 356 10.65 -8.31 -18.47
C TYR A 356 11.72 -8.45 -17.39
N GLY A 357 11.52 -7.79 -16.25
CA GLY A 357 12.34 -7.98 -15.06
C GLY A 357 12.07 -9.32 -14.37
N ASP A 358 12.82 -9.61 -13.31
CA ASP A 358 12.66 -10.84 -12.54
C ASP A 358 11.29 -10.87 -11.84
N ARG A 359 10.59 -12.01 -11.95
CA ARG A 359 9.32 -12.24 -11.27
C ARG A 359 9.47 -12.24 -9.74
N ARG A 360 10.69 -12.43 -9.20
CA ARG A 360 10.99 -12.41 -7.76
C ARG A 360 10.49 -11.15 -7.05
N ILE A 361 10.46 -9.99 -7.71
CA ILE A 361 9.99 -8.72 -7.14
C ILE A 361 8.56 -8.87 -6.58
N HIS A 362 7.66 -9.50 -7.33
CA HIS A 362 6.28 -9.76 -6.85
C HIS A 362 6.24 -10.76 -5.69
N PHE A 363 7.12 -11.76 -5.68
CA PHE A 363 7.17 -12.77 -4.63
C PHE A 363 7.76 -12.24 -3.32
N MET A 364 8.78 -11.38 -3.37
CA MET A 364 9.39 -10.81 -2.17
C MET A 364 8.42 -9.96 -1.36
N ASN A 365 7.54 -9.20 -2.03
CA ASN A 365 6.68 -8.23 -1.35
C ASN A 365 5.28 -8.78 -0.97
N THR A 366 4.88 -9.96 -1.45
CA THR A 366 3.51 -10.50 -1.23
C THR A 366 3.43 -11.89 -0.60
N HIS A 367 4.54 -12.60 -0.41
CA HIS A 367 4.49 -14.01 -0.03
C HIS A 367 4.44 -14.27 1.48
N LYS A 368 3.23 -14.21 2.05
CA LYS A 368 2.97 -14.49 3.48
C LYS A 368 3.25 -15.93 3.95
N ARG A 369 3.58 -16.89 3.06
CA ARG A 369 3.59 -18.34 3.38
C ARG A 369 4.96 -18.97 3.18
N GLY A 370 5.63 -19.37 4.26
CA GLY A 370 6.84 -20.20 4.18
C GLY A 370 7.66 -20.19 5.47
N LYS A 371 8.24 -21.34 5.83
CA LYS A 371 9.02 -21.50 7.07
C LYS A 371 10.25 -20.59 7.18
N SER A 372 10.77 -20.09 6.05
CA SER A 372 12.02 -19.32 6.00
C SER A 372 11.91 -17.87 6.45
N LEU A 373 10.70 -17.28 6.51
CA LEU A 373 10.53 -15.90 7.01
C LEU A 373 10.64 -15.86 8.52
N VAL A 374 10.00 -16.79 9.23
CA VAL A 374 10.08 -16.94 10.71
C VAL A 374 11.51 -17.18 11.21
N GLN A 375 12.41 -17.65 10.34
CA GLN A 375 13.84 -17.86 10.64
C GLN A 375 14.72 -16.62 10.39
N LYS A 376 14.17 -15.52 9.86
CA LYS A 376 14.89 -14.25 9.76
C LYS A 376 14.77 -13.51 11.08
N PHE A 377 15.87 -13.45 11.82
CA PHE A 377 16.00 -12.58 12.99
C PHE A 377 15.74 -11.12 12.63
N GLY A 378 15.36 -10.33 13.64
CA GLY A 378 15.18 -8.89 13.51
C GLY A 378 16.48 -8.20 13.09
N LYS A 379 16.35 -6.97 12.58
CA LYS A 379 17.53 -6.14 12.28
C LYS A 379 17.98 -5.39 13.53
N ASN A 380 19.27 -5.08 13.61
CA ASN A 380 19.83 -4.29 14.72
C ASN A 380 19.53 -2.78 14.58
N GLU A 381 19.13 -2.35 13.39
CA GLU A 381 18.80 -0.97 13.03
C GLU A 381 17.37 -0.91 12.49
N GLU A 382 16.66 0.18 12.80
CA GLU A 382 15.35 0.47 12.23
C GLU A 382 15.45 0.57 10.70
N SER A 383 14.48 0.01 9.97
CA SER A 383 14.44 0.20 8.52
C SER A 383 13.04 0.00 7.97
N GLU A 384 12.73 0.70 6.87
CA GLU A 384 11.42 0.68 6.26
C GLU A 384 11.03 -0.70 5.71
N SER A 385 9.74 -1.03 5.84
CA SER A 385 9.18 -2.28 5.31
C SER A 385 8.86 -2.20 3.82
N LYS A 386 9.30 -3.20 3.06
CA LYS A 386 8.95 -3.39 1.63
C LYS A 386 7.51 -3.87 1.38
N ILE A 387 6.69 -3.87 2.44
CA ILE A 387 5.30 -4.34 2.45
C ILE A 387 4.41 -3.14 2.16
N THR A 388 3.75 -3.15 1.01
CA THR A 388 3.01 -1.99 0.45
C THR A 388 1.52 -2.01 0.81
N HIS A 389 1.16 -2.43 2.03
CA HIS A 389 -0.21 -2.47 2.51
C HIS A 389 -0.28 -2.29 4.03
N ASN A 390 -1.45 -1.85 4.51
CA ASN A 390 -1.64 -1.31 5.85
C ASN A 390 -1.67 -2.33 7.01
N GLU A 391 -1.69 -3.64 6.77
CA GLU A 391 -1.79 -4.67 7.84
C GLU A 391 -0.76 -4.54 8.98
N ARG A 392 0.47 -4.08 8.69
CA ARG A 392 1.48 -3.86 9.75
C ARG A 392 1.13 -2.65 10.64
N LEU A 393 0.51 -1.62 10.05
CA LEU A 393 0.03 -0.44 10.75
C LEU A 393 -1.26 -0.73 11.49
N GLU A 394 -2.13 -1.59 10.94
CA GLU A 394 -3.31 -2.15 11.62
C GLU A 394 -2.90 -2.87 12.91
N PHE A 395 -1.94 -3.79 12.85
CA PHE A 395 -1.38 -4.49 14.02
C PHE A 395 -0.87 -3.56 15.12
N LEU A 396 -0.20 -2.46 14.75
CA LEU A 396 0.28 -1.46 15.70
C LEU A 396 -0.86 -0.56 16.22
N GLY A 397 -1.78 -0.21 15.32
CA GLY A 397 -2.94 0.65 15.58
C GLY A 397 -3.97 0.04 16.52
N ASP A 398 -4.20 -1.27 16.42
CA ASP A 398 -4.95 -2.10 17.37
C ASP A 398 -4.44 -1.88 18.80
N ALA A 399 -3.13 -2.12 19.01
CA ALA A 399 -2.46 -1.88 20.29
C ALA A 399 -2.50 -0.41 20.74
N VAL A 400 -2.37 0.57 19.84
CA VAL A 400 -2.51 2.01 20.16
C VAL A 400 -3.93 2.34 20.64
N VAL A 401 -4.97 1.84 19.96
CA VAL A 401 -6.37 2.10 20.31
C VAL A 401 -6.76 1.38 21.62
N GLU A 402 -6.30 0.16 21.83
CA GLU A 402 -6.51 -0.58 23.09
C GLU A 402 -5.82 0.12 24.27
N PHE A 403 -4.59 0.61 24.10
CA PHE A 403 -3.86 1.39 25.09
C PHE A 403 -4.55 2.72 25.44
N LEU A 404 -4.91 3.53 24.42
CA LEU A 404 -5.58 4.82 24.62
C LEU A 404 -6.91 4.65 25.35
N THR A 405 -7.76 3.72 24.89
CA THR A 405 -9.05 3.46 25.56
C THR A 405 -8.85 2.96 27.00
N SER A 406 -7.84 2.14 27.26
CA SER A 406 -7.56 1.60 28.59
C SER A 406 -7.08 2.66 29.58
N ILE A 407 -6.22 3.60 29.16
CA ILE A 407 -5.76 4.72 30.01
C ILE A 407 -6.92 5.65 30.37
N HIS A 408 -7.70 6.07 29.38
CA HIS A 408 -8.82 6.99 29.62
C HIS A 408 -9.86 6.36 30.54
N LEU A 409 -10.23 5.08 30.31
CA LEU A 409 -11.14 4.37 31.21
C LEU A 409 -10.53 4.15 32.61
N PHE A 410 -9.22 3.92 32.71
CA PHE A 410 -8.53 3.78 33.99
C PHE A 410 -8.57 5.08 34.82
N HIS A 411 -8.39 6.24 34.20
CA HIS A 411 -8.43 7.53 34.89
C HIS A 411 -9.85 8.06 35.14
N LEU A 412 -10.78 7.90 34.20
CA LEU A 412 -12.16 8.39 34.32
C LEU A 412 -12.99 7.59 35.34
N PHE A 413 -12.70 6.30 35.53
CA PHE A 413 -13.50 5.41 36.38
C PHE A 413 -12.69 4.73 37.50
N PRO A 414 -12.12 5.48 38.46
CA PRO A 414 -11.21 4.96 39.49
C PRO A 414 -11.84 3.90 40.41
N ASN A 415 -13.17 3.93 40.58
CA ASN A 415 -13.93 3.03 41.45
C ASN A 415 -14.49 1.80 40.71
N LEU A 416 -14.24 1.64 39.41
CA LEU A 416 -14.81 0.57 38.60
C LEU A 416 -13.88 -0.64 38.58
N GLU A 417 -14.44 -1.81 38.89
CA GLU A 417 -13.75 -3.10 38.82
C GLU A 417 -13.55 -3.59 37.38
N GLU A 418 -12.57 -4.46 37.20
CA GLU A 418 -12.18 -5.03 35.92
C GLU A 418 -13.29 -5.93 35.34
N GLY A 419 -13.97 -5.47 34.29
CA GLY A 419 -15.16 -6.11 33.73
C GLY A 419 -16.12 -5.17 33.00
N GLY A 420 -15.96 -3.85 33.17
CA GLY A 420 -16.69 -2.84 32.38
C GLY A 420 -16.28 -2.83 30.91
N GLN A 421 -17.06 -3.52 30.07
CA GLN A 421 -17.14 -3.44 28.60
C GLN A 421 -15.87 -3.06 27.82
N ARG A 422 -15.32 -4.02 27.05
CA ARG A 422 -14.40 -3.75 25.93
C ARG A 422 -15.03 -2.75 24.94
N PHE A 423 -14.60 -1.50 25.02
CA PHE A 423 -15.02 -0.41 24.13
C PHE A 423 -14.55 -0.61 22.69
N VAL A 424 -13.42 -1.31 22.53
CA VAL A 424 -12.81 -1.67 21.25
C VAL A 424 -13.57 -2.85 20.64
N GLN A 425 -14.56 -2.53 19.79
CA GLN A 425 -15.18 -3.47 18.87
C GLN A 425 -15.11 -2.89 17.45
N ASN A 426 -14.79 -3.72 16.46
CA ASN A 426 -14.67 -3.30 15.05
C ASN A 426 -15.95 -2.60 14.53
N GLN A 427 -17.11 -2.89 15.12
CA GLN A 427 -18.36 -2.18 14.81
C GLN A 427 -18.33 -0.70 15.19
N HIS A 428 -17.78 -0.36 16.38
CA HIS A 428 -17.63 1.02 16.84
C HIS A 428 -16.54 1.75 16.02
N LEU A 429 -15.40 1.10 15.79
CA LEU A 429 -14.32 1.66 14.97
C LEU A 429 -14.76 1.92 13.52
N SER A 430 -15.61 1.07 12.96
CA SER A 430 -16.24 1.34 11.66
C SER A 430 -17.15 2.58 11.66
N VAL A 431 -17.76 2.95 12.79
CA VAL A 431 -18.54 4.20 12.92
C VAL A 431 -17.61 5.41 13.04
N LEU A 432 -16.50 5.31 13.78
CA LEU A 432 -15.47 6.37 13.83
C LEU A 432 -14.84 6.62 12.46
N ALA A 433 -14.54 5.56 11.72
CA ALA A 433 -14.07 5.63 10.33
C ALA A 433 -15.06 6.36 9.40
N ASP A 434 -16.37 6.22 9.63
CA ASP A 434 -17.40 6.93 8.84
C ASP A 434 -17.61 8.38 9.32
N LYS A 435 -17.45 8.67 10.62
CA LYS A 435 -17.35 10.06 11.16
C LYS A 435 -16.21 10.85 10.49
N LEU A 436 -15.11 10.18 10.10
CA LEU A 436 -14.03 10.76 9.28
C LEU A 436 -14.26 10.70 7.77
N SER A 437 -15.29 9.97 7.31
CA SER A 437 -15.54 9.64 5.91
C SER A 437 -14.37 8.90 5.22
N LEU A 438 -13.66 8.04 5.95
CA LEU A 438 -12.50 7.29 5.42
C LEU A 438 -12.84 6.50 4.15
N HIS A 439 -14.09 6.07 3.98
CA HIS A 439 -14.61 5.39 2.78
C HIS A 439 -14.32 6.13 1.45
N GLN A 440 -14.04 7.44 1.49
CA GLN A 440 -13.70 8.24 0.31
C GLN A 440 -12.23 8.09 -0.11
N TYR A 441 -11.34 7.80 0.84
CA TYR A 441 -9.89 7.83 0.70
C TYR A 441 -9.23 6.43 0.63
N VAL A 442 -9.86 5.39 1.19
CA VAL A 442 -9.29 4.02 1.21
C VAL A 442 -8.99 3.51 -0.20
N LEU A 443 -7.75 3.10 -0.44
CA LEU A 443 -7.28 2.48 -1.66
C LEU A 443 -7.53 0.95 -1.58
N HIS A 444 -8.54 0.46 -2.31
CA HIS A 444 -8.96 -0.95 -2.28
C HIS A 444 -9.46 -1.41 -3.67
N ALA A 445 -9.20 -2.65 -4.09
CA ALA A 445 -9.45 -3.10 -5.48
C ALA A 445 -10.90 -3.51 -5.78
N HIS A 446 -11.34 -3.37 -7.03
CA HIS A 446 -12.68 -3.80 -7.50
C HIS A 446 -12.86 -5.33 -7.47
N GLY A 447 -13.14 -5.88 -6.30
CA GLY A 447 -13.65 -7.25 -6.11
C GLY A 447 -15.18 -7.28 -6.01
N SER A 448 -15.78 -8.45 -6.24
CA SER A 448 -17.19 -8.71 -5.92
C SER A 448 -17.49 -8.53 -4.43
N ASP A 449 -16.55 -8.96 -3.60
CA ASP A 449 -16.76 -9.24 -2.18
C ASP A 449 -16.74 -7.92 -1.38
N LEU A 450 -15.71 -7.09 -1.62
CA LEU A 450 -15.57 -5.69 -1.17
C LEU A 450 -16.60 -4.70 -1.78
N CYS A 451 -17.68 -5.19 -2.38
CA CYS A 451 -18.89 -4.42 -2.67
C CYS A 451 -19.99 -4.60 -1.59
N HIS A 452 -19.85 -5.59 -0.71
CA HIS A 452 -20.77 -5.82 0.41
C HIS A 452 -20.49 -4.86 1.57
N THR A 453 -21.58 -4.38 2.20
CA THR A 453 -21.51 -3.40 3.28
C THR A 453 -20.79 -3.90 4.53
N PHE A 454 -20.86 -5.20 4.81
CA PHE A 454 -20.17 -5.82 5.95
C PHE A 454 -18.64 -5.81 5.79
N GLU A 455 -18.14 -6.32 4.66
CA GLU A 455 -16.70 -6.35 4.38
C GLU A 455 -16.10 -4.94 4.29
N LEU A 456 -16.83 -3.98 3.70
CA LEU A 456 -16.40 -2.59 3.65
C LEU A 456 -16.29 -1.98 5.05
N ARG A 457 -17.24 -2.26 5.96
CA ARG A 457 -17.18 -1.80 7.36
C ARG A 457 -15.97 -2.36 8.11
N HIS A 458 -15.66 -3.65 7.92
CA HIS A 458 -14.47 -4.25 8.50
C HIS A 458 -13.20 -3.59 7.95
N ALA A 459 -13.06 -3.48 6.63
CA ALA A 459 -11.92 -2.79 6.01
C ALA A 459 -11.78 -1.31 6.43
N MET A 460 -12.89 -0.64 6.77
CA MET A 460 -12.89 0.72 7.33
C MET A 460 -12.39 0.77 8.79
N ALA A 461 -12.74 -0.21 9.63
CA ALA A 461 -12.23 -0.32 11.00
C ALA A 461 -10.71 -0.54 10.99
N ASN A 462 -10.25 -1.54 10.23
CA ASN A 462 -8.84 -1.86 10.04
C ASN A 462 -8.02 -0.67 9.49
N CYS A 463 -8.63 0.11 8.59
CA CYS A 463 -8.01 1.33 8.07
C CYS A 463 -7.97 2.47 9.10
N PHE A 464 -8.94 2.56 10.02
CA PHE A 464 -8.91 3.51 11.13
C PHE A 464 -7.81 3.14 12.13
N GLU A 465 -7.70 1.86 12.52
CA GLU A 465 -6.58 1.36 13.33
C GLU A 465 -5.24 1.68 12.65
N ALA A 466 -5.07 1.33 11.38
CA ALA A 466 -3.86 1.65 10.62
C ALA A 466 -3.56 3.16 10.53
N LEU A 467 -4.56 4.03 10.51
CA LEU A 467 -4.39 5.48 10.60
C LEU A 467 -3.87 5.91 11.98
N MET A 468 -4.40 5.33 13.07
CA MET A 468 -3.91 5.61 14.43
C MET A 468 -2.45 5.15 14.62
N GLY A 469 -2.13 3.93 14.16
CA GLY A 469 -0.75 3.42 14.16
C GLY A 469 0.21 4.26 13.31
N ALA A 470 -0.27 4.83 12.20
CA ALA A 470 0.51 5.76 11.38
C ALA A 470 0.77 7.12 12.05
N ILE A 471 -0.22 7.69 12.75
CA ILE A 471 -0.05 8.95 13.51
C ILE A 471 0.96 8.74 14.64
N PHE A 472 0.85 7.63 15.38
CA PHE A 472 1.76 7.25 16.45
C PHE A 472 3.22 7.18 15.98
N ILE A 473 3.50 6.54 14.82
CA ILE A 473 4.84 6.45 14.24
C ILE A 473 5.34 7.78 13.64
N ASP A 474 4.45 8.60 13.05
CA ASP A 474 4.84 9.92 12.49
C ASP A 474 5.14 10.95 13.59
N SER A 475 4.62 10.75 14.80
CA SER A 475 4.73 11.68 15.93
C SER A 475 4.91 10.98 17.28
N ASN A 476 3.84 10.80 18.04
CA ASN A 476 3.81 10.26 19.39
C ASN A 476 2.38 9.83 19.80
N ILE A 477 2.23 9.35 21.02
CA ILE A 477 0.94 8.85 21.53
C ILE A 477 -0.06 9.97 21.82
N GLU A 478 0.43 11.16 22.17
CA GLU A 478 -0.38 12.34 22.45
C GLU A 478 -1.08 12.88 21.19
N ALA A 479 -0.40 12.85 20.04
CA ALA A 479 -1.02 13.20 18.76
C ALA A 479 -2.07 12.17 18.32
N ALA A 480 -1.81 10.87 18.57
CA ALA A 480 -2.80 9.83 18.35
C ALA A 480 -4.02 10.03 19.26
N ASP A 481 -3.84 10.36 20.54
CA ASP A 481 -4.93 10.63 21.46
C ASP A 481 -5.76 11.87 21.08
N ALA A 482 -5.10 12.95 20.64
CA ALA A 482 -5.78 14.15 20.16
C ALA A 482 -6.73 13.85 18.99
N VAL A 483 -6.29 13.03 18.03
CA VAL A 483 -7.13 12.60 16.89
C VAL A 483 -8.19 11.59 17.32
N PHE A 484 -7.86 10.63 18.21
CA PHE A 484 -8.81 9.63 18.70
C PHE A 484 -9.95 10.27 19.49
N SER A 485 -9.64 11.10 20.49
CA SER A 485 -10.64 11.81 21.32
C SER A 485 -11.53 12.74 20.48
N ALA A 486 -10.95 13.53 19.57
CA ALA A 486 -11.69 14.46 18.71
C ALA A 486 -12.61 13.73 17.71
N THR A 487 -12.28 12.50 17.31
CA THR A 487 -13.13 11.69 16.42
C THR A 487 -14.20 10.91 17.19
N LEU A 488 -13.87 10.42 18.38
CA LEU A 488 -14.79 9.74 19.29
C LEU A 488 -15.97 10.66 19.65
N PHE A 489 -15.69 11.86 20.15
CA PHE A 489 -16.69 12.86 20.58
C PHE A 489 -16.98 13.95 19.54
N ARG A 490 -16.80 13.65 18.24
CA ARG A 490 -17.07 14.62 17.17
C ARG A 490 -18.53 15.11 17.22
N GLY A 491 -18.72 16.36 17.60
CA GLY A 491 -20.03 17.01 17.80
C GLY A 491 -20.48 17.16 19.26
N GLU A 492 -19.69 16.70 20.22
CA GLU A 492 -20.01 16.63 21.66
C GLU A 492 -18.85 17.22 22.49
N GLU A 493 -18.62 18.54 22.36
CA GLU A 493 -17.45 19.25 22.92
C GLU A 493 -17.33 19.14 24.46
N GLU A 494 -18.45 19.07 25.18
CA GLU A 494 -18.47 18.88 26.64
C GLU A 494 -17.84 17.53 27.03
N LEU A 495 -18.21 16.45 26.35
CA LEU A 495 -17.68 15.10 26.60
C LEU A 495 -16.22 14.99 26.16
N HIS A 496 -15.85 15.63 25.04
CA HIS A 496 -14.45 15.74 24.63
C HIS A 496 -13.58 16.41 25.69
N THR A 497 -14.06 17.52 26.26
CA THR A 497 -13.36 18.26 27.31
C THR A 497 -13.16 17.42 28.58
N ILE A 498 -14.17 16.64 28.99
CA ILE A 498 -14.09 15.73 30.14
C ILE A 498 -13.12 14.57 29.88
N TRP A 499 -13.15 14.00 28.66
CA TRP A 499 -12.28 12.91 28.25
C TRP A 499 -10.80 13.31 28.25
N VAL A 500 -10.47 14.45 27.63
CA VAL A 500 -9.08 14.93 27.54
C VAL A 500 -8.54 15.40 28.89
N ASN A 501 -9.37 16.04 29.72
CA ASN A 501 -8.96 16.57 31.03
C ASN A 501 -9.35 15.63 32.19
N TYR A 502 -9.00 14.35 32.06
CA TYR A 502 -9.17 13.40 33.15
C TYR A 502 -8.26 13.74 34.35
N LYS A 503 -8.64 13.27 35.54
CA LYS A 503 -7.92 13.54 36.78
C LYS A 503 -6.74 12.56 36.99
N PRO A 504 -5.66 12.99 37.69
CA PRO A 504 -4.58 12.07 38.07
C PRO A 504 -5.09 10.97 39.01
N HIS A 505 -4.28 9.93 39.25
CA HIS A 505 -4.71 8.80 40.05
C HIS A 505 -5.03 9.23 41.51
N PRO A 506 -6.04 8.65 42.20
CA PRO A 506 -6.41 9.10 43.56
C PRO A 506 -5.29 9.09 44.61
N LEU A 507 -4.24 8.26 44.43
CA LEU A 507 -3.04 8.29 45.28
C LEU A 507 -2.15 9.52 45.02
N GLN A 508 -2.13 10.04 43.80
CA GLN A 508 -1.43 11.27 43.42
C GLN A 508 -2.25 12.51 43.81
N GLU A 509 -3.58 12.47 43.71
CA GLU A 509 -4.47 13.54 44.21
C GLU A 509 -4.29 13.80 45.71
N GLN A 510 -4.02 12.76 46.49
CA GLN A 510 -3.79 12.87 47.93
C GLN A 510 -2.46 13.55 48.30
N GLU A 511 -1.43 13.42 47.45
CA GLU A 511 -0.06 13.87 47.72
C GLU A 511 0.61 14.46 46.47
N PRO A 512 0.16 15.61 45.92
CA PRO A 512 0.58 16.06 44.58
C PRO A 512 2.07 16.39 44.39
N GLN A 513 2.85 16.45 45.47
CA GLN A 513 4.31 16.66 45.43
C GLN A 513 5.11 15.35 45.63
N GLY A 514 4.43 14.20 45.67
CA GLY A 514 5.01 12.91 46.00
C GLY A 514 4.82 12.51 47.46
N ASP A 515 4.91 11.21 47.73
CA ASP A 515 4.48 10.58 48.99
C ASP A 515 5.63 9.96 49.79
N ARG A 516 6.89 10.18 49.37
CA ARG A 516 8.09 9.53 49.94
C ARG A 516 8.28 9.73 51.45
N ARG A 517 7.64 10.75 52.05
CA ARG A 517 7.56 10.95 53.51
C ARG A 517 7.00 9.75 54.28
N TRP A 518 6.15 8.96 53.64
CA TRP A 518 5.50 7.79 54.26
C TRP A 518 6.45 6.58 54.40
N ILE A 519 7.62 6.58 53.74
CA ILE A 519 8.60 5.49 53.79
C ILE A 519 9.08 5.26 55.23
N GLU A 520 9.40 6.32 55.98
CA GLU A 520 9.84 6.20 57.38
C GLU A 520 8.74 5.63 58.30
N THR A 521 7.47 5.87 57.96
CA THR A 521 6.31 5.49 58.79
C THR A 521 5.86 4.04 58.57
N PHE A 522 5.99 3.50 57.36
CA PHE A 522 5.47 2.18 57.00
C PHE A 522 6.60 1.21 56.62
N PRO A 523 6.86 0.14 57.42
CA PRO A 523 7.90 -0.86 57.12
C PRO A 523 7.75 -1.56 55.75
N ILE A 524 6.53 -1.59 55.19
CA ILE A 524 6.27 -2.11 53.85
C ILE A 524 6.85 -1.20 52.75
N LEU A 525 6.80 0.11 52.95
CA LEU A 525 7.37 1.08 52.00
C LEU A 525 8.90 1.12 52.08
N GLN A 526 9.49 0.81 53.23
CA GLN A 526 10.94 0.63 53.38
C GLN A 526 11.45 -0.53 52.53
N LYS A 527 10.79 -1.69 52.58
CA LYS A 527 11.10 -2.83 51.70
C LYS A 527 10.92 -2.50 50.23
N LEU A 528 9.89 -1.73 49.86
CA LEU A 528 9.69 -1.32 48.48
C LEU A 528 10.73 -0.28 48.01
N ALA A 529 11.30 0.51 48.91
CA ALA A 529 12.43 1.39 48.59
C ALA A 529 13.74 0.60 48.33
N GLU A 530 13.97 -0.53 49.03
CA GLU A 530 15.06 -1.47 48.69
C GLU A 530 14.86 -2.05 47.27
N PHE A 531 13.61 -2.31 46.88
CA PHE A 531 13.27 -2.76 45.54
C PHE A 531 13.47 -1.67 44.47
N GLU A 532 13.07 -0.42 44.73
CA GLU A 532 13.39 0.74 43.87
C GLU A 532 14.89 0.85 43.58
N GLU A 533 15.73 0.74 44.62
CA GLU A 533 17.19 0.78 44.50
C GLU A 533 17.73 -0.39 43.68
N SER A 534 17.18 -1.60 43.87
CA SER A 534 17.59 -2.80 43.12
C SER A 534 17.33 -2.73 41.62
N ILE A 535 16.30 -1.99 41.19
CA ILE A 535 15.95 -1.78 39.77
C ILE A 535 16.54 -0.47 39.22
N GLY A 536 16.88 0.49 40.09
CA GLY A 536 17.34 1.82 39.70
C GLY A 536 16.22 2.77 39.26
N ILE A 537 14.96 2.47 39.60
CA ILE A 537 13.80 3.32 39.30
C ILE A 537 13.27 3.92 40.60
N THR A 538 13.33 5.24 40.71
CA THR A 538 12.78 6.01 41.83
C THR A 538 11.40 6.56 41.47
N PHE A 539 10.38 6.18 42.25
CA PHE A 539 9.02 6.71 42.10
C PHE A 539 8.88 8.04 42.84
N THR A 540 8.05 8.92 42.29
CA THR A 540 7.54 10.10 42.99
C THR A 540 6.44 9.72 43.99
N HIS A 541 5.61 8.73 43.64
CA HIS A 541 4.56 8.17 44.50
C HIS A 541 4.79 6.66 44.75
N ILE A 542 5.53 6.32 45.82
CA ILE A 542 5.82 4.92 46.20
C ILE A 542 4.54 4.14 46.59
N ARG A 543 3.43 4.81 46.89
CA ARG A 543 2.13 4.14 47.11
C ARG A 543 1.54 3.55 45.83
N LEU A 544 1.90 4.05 44.64
CA LEU A 544 1.55 3.40 43.36
C LEU A 544 2.25 2.05 43.25
N LEU A 545 3.55 2.01 43.58
CA LEU A 545 4.33 0.77 43.66
C LEU A 545 3.76 -0.18 44.72
N ALA A 546 3.44 0.31 45.91
CA ALA A 546 2.78 -0.50 46.95
C ALA A 546 1.42 -1.07 46.50
N ARG A 547 0.66 -0.30 45.71
CA ARG A 547 -0.59 -0.78 45.12
C ARG A 547 -0.36 -1.88 44.09
N ALA A 548 0.64 -1.76 43.20
CA ALA A 548 0.99 -2.80 42.23
C ALA A 548 1.34 -4.14 42.88
N PHE A 549 1.98 -4.11 44.05
CA PHE A 549 2.36 -5.28 44.83
C PHE A 549 1.25 -5.80 45.76
N THR A 550 0.06 -5.17 45.79
CA THR A 550 -1.08 -5.57 46.63
C THR A 550 -2.05 -6.48 45.89
N ASP A 551 -2.04 -7.78 46.19
CA ASP A 551 -2.98 -8.75 45.62
C ASP A 551 -4.41 -8.56 46.14
N ARG A 552 -5.38 -8.92 45.30
CA ARG A 552 -6.83 -8.92 45.60
C ARG A 552 -7.24 -9.60 46.91
N SER A 553 -6.46 -10.55 47.43
CA SER A 553 -6.73 -11.23 48.71
C SER A 553 -6.63 -10.33 49.94
N ILE A 554 -6.01 -9.14 49.84
CA ILE A 554 -5.93 -8.15 50.92
C ILE A 554 -7.21 -7.31 51.04
N GLY A 555 -7.96 -7.12 49.95
CA GLY A 555 -9.12 -6.24 49.91
C GLY A 555 -8.76 -4.76 49.97
N PHE A 556 -9.64 -3.94 50.57
CA PHE A 556 -9.44 -2.50 50.66
C PHE A 556 -8.53 -2.10 51.83
N ASN A 557 -7.50 -1.32 51.55
CA ASN A 557 -6.57 -0.76 52.52
C ASN A 557 -6.39 0.75 52.27
N TYR A 558 -6.36 1.57 53.32
CA TYR A 558 -6.14 3.01 53.22
C TYR A 558 -4.78 3.39 52.60
N LEU A 559 -3.76 2.54 52.73
CA LEU A 559 -2.44 2.80 52.14
C LEU A 559 -2.48 2.80 50.61
N THR A 560 -3.13 1.80 50.00
CA THR A 560 -3.08 1.53 48.55
C THR A 560 -4.41 1.76 47.81
N LEU A 561 -5.50 1.95 48.56
CA LEU A 561 -6.88 2.16 48.09
C LEU A 561 -7.42 0.99 47.24
N GLY A 562 -7.02 -0.24 47.55
CA GLY A 562 -7.46 -1.48 46.89
C GLY A 562 -6.33 -2.30 46.29
N SER A 563 -6.68 -3.17 45.35
CA SER A 563 -5.79 -4.15 44.71
C SER A 563 -5.12 -3.63 43.43
N ASN A 564 -4.18 -4.45 42.96
CA ASN A 564 -3.40 -4.27 41.74
C ASN A 564 -4.14 -4.57 40.42
N GLN A 565 -5.33 -5.18 40.41
CA GLN A 565 -6.01 -5.65 39.19
C GLN A 565 -6.20 -4.57 38.10
N ARG A 566 -6.54 -3.33 38.48
CA ARG A 566 -6.66 -2.22 37.51
C ARG A 566 -5.30 -1.82 36.91
N LEU A 567 -4.20 -2.06 37.64
CA LEU A 567 -2.83 -1.87 37.18
C LEU A 567 -2.33 -3.06 36.33
N GLU A 568 -2.74 -4.30 36.64
CA GLU A 568 -2.56 -5.51 35.80
C GLU A 568 -3.12 -5.22 34.39
N PHE A 569 -4.41 -4.85 34.32
CA PHE A 569 -5.08 -4.49 33.07
C PHE A 569 -4.36 -3.38 32.28
N LEU A 570 -4.01 -2.26 32.94
CA LEU A 570 -3.28 -1.18 32.28
C LEU A 570 -1.89 -1.65 31.81
N GLY A 571 -1.18 -2.40 32.65
CA GLY A 571 0.16 -2.92 32.40
C GLY A 571 0.24 -3.88 31.22
N ASP A 572 -0.75 -4.76 31.05
CA ASP A 572 -0.89 -5.60 29.85
C ASP A 572 -0.96 -4.72 28.60
N THR A 573 -1.83 -3.70 28.56
CA THR A 573 -1.92 -2.81 27.39
C THR A 573 -0.65 -1.99 27.13
N VAL A 574 0.06 -1.54 28.18
CA VAL A 574 1.38 -0.90 28.07
C VAL A 574 2.39 -1.87 27.43
N LEU A 575 2.46 -3.10 27.94
CA LEU A 575 3.37 -4.13 27.45
C LEU A 575 3.05 -4.56 26.01
N GLN A 576 1.78 -4.68 25.66
CA GLN A 576 1.33 -4.98 24.30
C GLN A 576 1.65 -3.86 23.32
N LEU A 577 1.48 -2.58 23.70
CA LEU A 577 1.87 -1.44 22.86
C LEU A 577 3.38 -1.45 22.59
N VAL A 578 4.20 -1.50 23.63
CA VAL A 578 5.67 -1.49 23.52
C VAL A 578 6.18 -2.70 22.71
N ALA A 579 5.64 -3.90 22.96
CA ALA A 579 6.01 -5.09 22.20
C ALA A 579 5.60 -4.97 20.72
N SER A 580 4.42 -4.42 20.43
CA SER A 580 3.94 -4.23 19.06
C SER A 580 4.77 -3.17 18.32
N GLU A 581 5.14 -2.09 18.98
CA GLU A 581 6.03 -1.04 18.44
C GLU A 581 7.42 -1.60 18.12
N TYR A 582 8.05 -2.31 19.05
CA TYR A 582 9.37 -2.93 18.84
C TYR A 582 9.33 -3.92 17.66
N LEU A 583 8.32 -4.80 17.63
CA LEU A 583 8.15 -5.75 16.52
C LEU A 583 7.89 -5.02 15.19
N TYR A 584 7.16 -3.90 15.20
CA TYR A 584 6.96 -3.09 14.00
C TYR A 584 8.26 -2.45 13.48
N ARG A 585 9.08 -1.86 14.36
CA ARG A 585 10.34 -1.16 14.01
C ARG A 585 11.45 -2.13 13.57
N PHE A 586 11.66 -3.23 14.31
CA PHE A 586 12.83 -4.12 14.12
C PHE A 586 12.56 -5.35 13.23
N PHE A 587 11.30 -5.67 12.91
CA PHE A 587 10.93 -6.79 12.02
C PHE A 587 10.18 -6.33 10.74
N PRO A 588 10.77 -5.46 9.89
CA PRO A 588 10.10 -4.85 8.73
C PRO A 588 9.76 -5.79 7.57
N GLU A 589 10.32 -7.00 7.54
CA GLU A 589 9.98 -8.02 6.52
C GLU A 589 8.82 -8.94 6.94
N HIS A 590 8.24 -8.72 8.13
CA HIS A 590 7.19 -9.56 8.70
C HIS A 590 5.80 -8.92 8.53
N HIS A 591 4.84 -9.71 8.04
CA HIS A 591 3.42 -9.35 7.97
C HIS A 591 2.75 -9.49 9.35
N GLU A 592 1.57 -8.88 9.53
CA GLU A 592 0.73 -8.94 10.75
C GLU A 592 0.77 -10.32 11.42
N GLY A 593 0.30 -11.39 10.78
CA GLY A 593 0.20 -12.70 11.43
C GLY A 593 1.53 -13.33 11.85
N HIS A 594 2.67 -12.84 11.36
CA HIS A 594 3.98 -13.19 11.91
C HIS A 594 4.32 -12.32 13.14
N LEU A 595 4.04 -11.01 13.10
CA LEU A 595 4.22 -10.10 14.23
C LEU A 595 3.32 -10.50 15.41
N SER A 596 2.05 -10.84 15.16
CA SER A 596 1.10 -11.36 16.15
C SER A 596 1.56 -12.66 16.80
N LEU A 597 2.19 -13.56 16.03
CA LEU A 597 2.78 -14.80 16.54
C LEU A 597 4.03 -14.52 17.39
N LEU A 598 4.89 -13.59 16.97
CA LEU A 598 6.05 -13.15 17.75
C LEU A 598 5.59 -12.48 19.06
N ARG A 599 4.61 -11.55 19.01
CA ARG A 599 4.00 -10.90 20.18
C ARG A 599 3.47 -11.93 21.18
N SER A 600 2.71 -12.92 20.71
CA SER A 600 2.15 -13.99 21.56
C SER A 600 3.23 -14.93 22.15
N SER A 601 4.39 -15.04 21.49
CA SER A 601 5.51 -15.87 21.96
C SER A 601 6.39 -15.11 22.97
N LEU A 602 6.50 -13.79 22.79
CA LEU A 602 7.25 -12.86 23.63
C LEU A 602 6.46 -12.51 24.91
N VAL A 603 5.21 -12.09 24.77
CA VAL A 603 4.32 -11.67 25.85
C VAL A 603 3.38 -12.83 26.19
N ASN A 604 3.74 -13.60 27.23
CA ASN A 604 2.86 -14.61 27.82
C ASN A 604 3.22 -14.85 29.29
N ASN A 605 2.30 -15.49 30.02
CA ASN A 605 2.43 -15.72 31.47
C ASN A 605 3.63 -16.61 31.87
N ARG A 606 4.37 -17.22 30.93
CA ARG A 606 5.60 -17.97 31.23
C ARG A 606 6.82 -17.06 31.14
N THR A 607 6.98 -16.32 30.04
CA THR A 607 8.08 -15.37 29.86
C THR A 607 8.03 -14.28 30.91
N GLN A 608 6.86 -13.68 31.15
CA GLN A 608 6.67 -12.69 32.20
C GLN A 608 6.96 -13.25 33.61
N ALA A 609 6.58 -14.49 33.91
CA ALA A 609 6.83 -15.08 35.22
C ALA A 609 8.33 -15.35 35.48
N VAL A 610 9.12 -15.66 34.45
CA VAL A 610 10.58 -15.76 34.54
C VAL A 610 11.19 -14.39 34.82
N VAL A 611 10.79 -13.35 34.07
CA VAL A 611 11.25 -11.98 34.31
C VAL A 611 10.90 -11.47 35.72
N CYS A 612 9.72 -11.84 36.23
CA CYS A 612 9.29 -11.54 37.59
C CYS A 612 10.15 -12.24 38.67
N ASP A 613 10.62 -13.46 38.40
CA ASP A 613 11.56 -14.20 39.26
C ASP A 613 12.98 -13.60 39.18
N ASP A 614 13.47 -13.24 37.98
CA ASP A 614 14.79 -12.63 37.74
C ASP A 614 14.93 -11.26 38.41
N LEU A 615 13.85 -10.46 38.41
CA LEU A 615 13.73 -9.20 39.16
C LEU A 615 13.43 -9.41 40.66
N ALA A 616 13.34 -10.67 41.13
CA ALA A 616 13.05 -11.05 42.52
C ALA A 616 11.78 -10.41 43.14
N MET A 617 10.82 -9.99 42.31
CA MET A 617 9.63 -9.22 42.71
C MET A 617 8.76 -10.00 43.72
N THR A 618 8.76 -11.32 43.62
CA THR A 618 8.02 -12.25 44.48
C THR A 618 8.31 -12.07 45.98
N ARG A 619 9.47 -11.52 46.36
CA ARG A 619 9.85 -11.24 47.76
C ARG A 619 9.13 -10.03 48.37
N TYR A 620 8.66 -9.12 47.53
CA TYR A 620 8.02 -7.86 47.93
C TYR A 620 6.49 -7.89 47.78
N ALA A 621 5.95 -8.96 47.20
CA ALA A 621 4.53 -9.13 46.94
C ALA A 621 3.71 -9.30 48.24
N MET A 622 2.60 -8.60 48.34
CA MET A 622 1.74 -8.54 49.51
C MET A 622 0.49 -9.41 49.32
N TYR A 623 0.30 -10.38 50.21
CA TYR A 623 -0.89 -11.27 50.27
C TYR A 623 -1.44 -11.31 51.70
N SER A 624 -2.74 -11.55 51.87
CA SER A 624 -3.35 -11.69 53.22
C SER A 624 -2.97 -12.99 53.92
N ASN A 625 -2.69 -14.04 53.16
CA ASN A 625 -2.11 -15.30 53.64
C ASN A 625 -0.75 -15.52 52.95
N LEU A 626 0.24 -16.04 53.70
CA LEU A 626 1.53 -16.45 53.15
C LEU A 626 1.34 -17.62 52.16
N LYS A 627 1.28 -17.32 50.85
CA LYS A 627 1.36 -18.33 49.79
C LYS A 627 2.78 -18.90 49.76
N THR A 628 2.94 -20.21 49.89
CA THR A 628 4.26 -20.87 49.86
C THR A 628 4.95 -20.75 48.49
N GLU A 629 4.17 -20.73 47.41
CA GLU A 629 4.65 -20.51 46.04
C GLU A 629 3.63 -19.67 45.24
N LEU A 630 4.13 -18.84 44.32
CA LEU A 630 3.30 -18.06 43.40
C LEU A 630 3.15 -18.78 42.06
N LYS A 631 1.91 -18.89 41.59
CA LYS A 631 1.59 -19.43 40.27
C LYS A 631 2.22 -18.58 39.16
N THR A 632 2.38 -19.15 37.98
CA THR A 632 2.85 -18.41 36.81
C THR A 632 1.92 -17.25 36.43
N LYS A 633 0.59 -17.41 36.58
CA LYS A 633 -0.34 -16.29 36.41
C LYS A 633 -0.07 -15.20 37.46
N ASP A 634 -0.19 -15.50 38.76
CA ASP A 634 0.03 -14.54 39.85
C ASP A 634 1.37 -13.73 39.75
N ARG A 635 2.40 -14.27 39.10
CA ARG A 635 3.68 -13.58 38.81
C ARG A 635 3.66 -12.70 37.56
N ALA A 636 2.96 -13.13 36.51
CA ALA A 636 2.68 -12.33 35.32
C ALA A 636 1.88 -11.07 35.69
N ASP A 637 0.76 -11.25 36.41
CA ASP A 637 -0.12 -10.19 36.90
C ASP A 637 0.64 -9.13 37.73
N LEU A 638 1.64 -9.57 38.52
CA LEU A 638 2.50 -8.70 39.33
C LEU A 638 3.47 -7.88 38.47
N LEU A 639 4.03 -8.46 37.40
CA LEU A 639 4.90 -7.74 36.47
C LEU A 639 4.11 -6.71 35.66
N GLU A 640 2.93 -7.09 35.17
CA GLU A 640 2.02 -6.19 34.45
C GLU A 640 1.59 -5.04 35.38
N ALA A 641 1.14 -5.33 36.60
CA ALA A 641 0.77 -4.29 37.57
C ALA A 641 1.93 -3.33 37.92
N PHE A 642 3.17 -3.82 37.99
CA PHE A 642 4.34 -2.98 38.17
C PHE A 642 4.56 -2.05 36.96
N LEU A 643 4.49 -2.57 35.73
CA LEU A 643 4.62 -1.75 34.52
C LEU A 643 3.50 -0.67 34.43
N GLY A 644 2.26 -1.02 34.80
CA GLY A 644 1.16 -0.06 34.92
C GLY A 644 1.42 1.04 35.96
N ALA A 645 2.01 0.71 37.11
CA ALA A 645 2.40 1.71 38.12
C ALA A 645 3.56 2.60 37.66
N VAL A 646 4.58 2.04 36.98
CA VAL A 646 5.68 2.83 36.39
C VAL A 646 5.13 3.81 35.35
N TYR A 647 4.14 3.40 34.54
CA TYR A 647 3.52 4.26 33.55
C TYR A 647 2.84 5.49 34.18
N ILE A 648 2.00 5.26 35.20
CA ILE A 648 1.24 6.33 35.89
C ILE A 648 2.16 7.31 36.63
N ASP A 649 3.25 6.84 37.22
CA ASP A 649 4.18 7.70 37.95
C ASP A 649 5.17 8.44 37.03
N ARG A 650 5.58 7.80 35.92
CA ARG A 650 6.71 8.26 35.09
C ARG A 650 6.47 8.01 33.59
N VAL A 651 5.40 8.58 33.03
CA VAL A 651 5.01 8.50 31.60
C VAL A 651 6.20 8.66 30.64
N SER A 652 7.04 9.68 30.85
CA SER A 652 8.21 9.96 29.99
C SER A 652 9.34 8.95 30.09
N LEU A 653 9.44 8.20 31.20
CA LEU A 653 10.51 7.23 31.41
C LEU A 653 10.25 5.92 30.68
N ILE A 654 9.00 5.47 30.51
CA ILE A 654 8.71 4.15 29.93
C ILE A 654 9.31 3.97 28.52
N PHE A 655 9.07 4.90 27.60
CA PHE A 655 9.64 4.79 26.25
C PHE A 655 11.18 4.83 26.28
N SER A 656 11.79 5.69 27.10
CA SER A 656 13.25 5.76 27.28
C SER A 656 13.85 4.54 28.00
N LEU A 657 13.09 3.91 28.90
CA LEU A 657 13.47 2.67 29.58
C LEU A 657 13.47 1.54 28.55
N PHE A 658 12.46 1.40 27.71
CA PHE A 658 12.48 0.34 26.69
C PHE A 658 13.51 0.54 25.57
N GLU A 659 13.87 1.78 25.22
CA GLU A 659 15.01 2.06 24.33
C GLU A 659 16.37 1.65 24.92
N ASN A 660 16.62 1.97 26.20
CA ASN A 660 17.88 1.64 26.88
C ASN A 660 17.94 0.17 27.33
N VAL A 661 16.81 -0.37 27.79
CA VAL A 661 16.64 -1.75 28.24
C VAL A 661 16.35 -2.65 27.03
N LYS A 662 17.25 -2.57 26.02
CA LYS A 662 17.53 -3.64 25.06
C LYS A 662 17.59 -5.00 25.77
N ILE A 663 18.08 -5.01 27.00
CA ILE A 663 18.16 -6.16 27.93
C ILE A 663 16.81 -6.87 28.14
N PHE A 664 15.66 -6.19 28.20
CA PHE A 664 14.36 -6.83 28.52
C PHE A 664 13.87 -7.70 27.36
N LEU A 665 13.96 -7.16 26.14
CA LEU A 665 13.63 -7.88 24.92
C LEU A 665 14.71 -8.90 24.54
N ILE A 666 15.99 -8.61 24.82
CA ILE A 666 17.10 -9.57 24.64
C ILE A 666 16.96 -10.76 25.61
N LEU A 667 16.55 -10.57 26.86
CA LEU A 667 16.32 -11.67 27.82
C LEU A 667 15.15 -12.58 27.43
N ILE A 668 14.16 -12.09 26.67
CA ILE A 668 13.03 -12.91 26.20
C ILE A 668 13.32 -13.53 24.82
N LEU A 669 14.31 -13.02 24.08
CA LEU A 669 14.69 -13.48 22.72
C LEU A 669 15.94 -14.38 22.66
N TYR A 670 16.63 -14.63 23.78
CA TYR A 670 17.80 -15.53 23.87
C TYR A 670 17.50 -16.89 24.51
#